data_AF-I9RXJ9-F1
#
_entry.id   AF-I9RXJ9-F1
#
_cell.length_a   1.000
_cell.length_b   1.000
_cell.length_c   1.000
_cell.angle_alpha   90.00
_cell.angle_beta   90.00
_cell.angle_gamma   90.00
#
_symmetry.space_group_name_H-M   'P 1'
#
loop_
_entity.id
_entity.type
_entity.pdbx_description
1 polymer ?
#
loop_
_entity_poly.entity_id
_entity_poly.type
_entity_poly.pdbx_seq_one_letter_code
_entity_poly.pdbx_strand_id
1 'polypeptide(L)'
;MDALKKITEGMTGQESAQIIYQNDVNSLTDYIVSYLHPTEGENGTNVYTLNTAVAKIPQDIRKEGMTCTFLSEEGWRSYKYIGATIDGEDWNVTDNWIAVVTEKELSNINEEVENLQRDMDNAFTQNGFIWTFAGTKVAIVFKDNGNTSIAFPEQTVISYGNTSVICDMGISMIEVPAATKNLYLVFNISKGKVEVVTAQNQMNGTVLLGWISNEVKTAFLKCSEYTVNGKSMNPANYLLASDIVDGLISTSVDKPLSANMGRILSTQNGMMEVISTNKSVNVDFSDTDISVTISLPPGLYLSYGNTRITDSATTNGQVIADPMTAGKLRYLVYDLNETQYKLTDSMNQMTNSVLVGWINQYFKEAILRCNNYFVNGVSRSFRNYIPKSNIAHDLITSDVNKVLGADQAAILATQNGWLFPRNKGGIRFENIGTTGMSLTINGRYSVSWGNTVVSNDDDTSQKVISASDVYSTMYLIYHIDNDTFTWEKAANQMRGNVLLGWYNYVTDKVYLNCDEYTINGMPASNYDLAEIAYNNIPTTVIQLKKYADGGHLNINMTSSIDTEVKITGGRVSFDPTDFRESSVNIRKGIATNLYFRCVEPYAVIEAKGVYALSSDSQFSNSYVSQNIRDFGKGVTQLIFQYNNNISGNIYDIPRDVNYLAIGNASISENTLKGIFSDLPRLMTYLRITSSKAEISGDVADLPRKLTFLYLNTSSANNIAGNVVDLPRSLEHIQVYGLTDKFTGNVVDLPRALTILSLSGVNYIISGAVTDLPPNLTIVSILGASVVSGNISELPRKITTLLFLGNCNIAGSLADLPTSSTEISIQSTDTANPIVGDISNVPNKNVILFRLRQNFNITFNGEFPLSDQLYFFELRPSETFPIDSATVDNILIKLASIAGERTGTRTLNLVGSCAAPTEASQAAIASLQQKGFTVQTN
;
A
#
# COMPACT_ATOMS: atom_id res chain seq x y z
N MET A 1 38.51 -23.59 -37.52
CA MET A 1 39.56 -22.66 -37.04
C MET A 1 40.99 -23.08 -37.40
N ASP A 2 41.34 -24.37 -37.49
CA ASP A 2 42.73 -24.79 -37.83
C ASP A 2 43.13 -24.62 -39.31
N ALA A 3 42.17 -24.51 -40.23
CA ALA A 3 42.44 -24.20 -41.64
C ALA A 3 42.76 -22.71 -41.86
N LEU A 4 42.17 -21.80 -41.05
CA LEU A 4 42.42 -20.35 -41.13
C LEU A 4 43.84 -19.97 -40.70
N LYS A 5 44.52 -20.81 -39.90
CA LYS A 5 45.86 -20.54 -39.39
C LYS A 5 46.98 -20.83 -40.40
N LYS A 6 46.72 -21.69 -41.40
CA LYS A 6 47.70 -22.05 -42.46
C LYS A 6 47.67 -21.14 -43.69
N ILE A 7 46.68 -20.24 -43.81
CA ILE A 7 46.52 -19.36 -44.97
C ILE A 7 47.39 -18.10 -44.87
N THR A 8 47.91 -17.76 -43.67
CA THR A 8 48.80 -16.61 -43.45
C THR A 8 50.26 -16.80 -43.92
N GLU A 9 50.65 -17.99 -44.41
CA GLU A 9 52.02 -18.28 -44.84
C GLU A 9 52.08 -18.71 -46.32
N GLY A 10 51.81 -17.77 -47.23
CA GLY A 10 52.47 -17.67 -48.54
C GLY A 10 52.37 -18.82 -49.55
N MET A 11 51.18 -19.36 -49.85
CA MET A 11 50.96 -20.25 -51.01
C MET A 11 50.09 -19.57 -52.08
N THR A 12 50.30 -19.93 -53.36
CA THR A 12 49.56 -19.34 -54.49
C THR A 12 48.20 -20.03 -54.72
N GLY A 13 47.19 -19.26 -55.17
CA GLY A 13 45.77 -19.67 -55.18
C GLY A 13 45.41 -20.92 -56.02
N GLN A 14 46.26 -21.36 -56.95
CA GLN A 14 46.04 -22.61 -57.70
C GLN A 14 46.42 -23.87 -56.92
N GLU A 15 47.42 -23.79 -56.02
CA GLU A 15 47.87 -24.94 -55.22
C GLU A 15 46.92 -25.23 -54.04
N SER A 16 46.24 -24.19 -53.53
CA SER A 16 45.24 -24.31 -52.47
C SER A 16 43.97 -25.04 -52.94
N ALA A 17 43.55 -24.80 -54.19
CA ALA A 17 42.34 -25.39 -54.77
C ALA A 17 42.47 -26.91 -55.01
N GLN A 18 43.67 -27.40 -55.36
CA GLN A 18 43.92 -28.82 -55.60
C GLN A 18 43.99 -29.65 -54.30
N ILE A 19 44.46 -29.08 -53.19
CA ILE A 19 44.57 -29.77 -51.89
C ILE A 19 43.21 -29.88 -51.18
N ILE A 20 42.32 -28.87 -51.34
CA ILE A 20 40.95 -28.90 -50.78
C ILE A 20 40.08 -29.94 -51.51
N TYR A 21 40.28 -30.15 -52.81
CA TYR A 21 39.52 -31.15 -53.58
C TYR A 21 39.93 -32.61 -53.26
N GLN A 22 41.12 -32.85 -52.71
CA GLN A 22 41.66 -34.22 -52.54
C GLN A 22 41.57 -34.83 -51.13
N ASN A 23 41.27 -34.09 -50.05
CA ASN A 23 41.48 -34.61 -48.69
C ASN A 23 40.26 -34.85 -47.78
N ASP A 24 39.03 -34.44 -48.10
CA ASP A 24 37.80 -35.10 -47.60
C ASP A 24 36.57 -34.34 -48.12
N VAL A 25 36.05 -34.74 -49.27
CA VAL A 25 34.84 -34.11 -49.86
C VAL A 25 33.63 -34.22 -48.92
N ASN A 26 33.66 -35.18 -47.98
CA ASN A 26 32.59 -35.41 -47.02
C ASN A 26 32.63 -34.51 -45.76
N SER A 27 33.74 -33.83 -45.45
CA SER A 27 33.89 -33.08 -44.18
C SER A 27 33.77 -31.55 -44.29
N LEU A 28 33.79 -30.97 -45.50
CA LEU A 28 33.76 -29.50 -45.70
C LEU A 28 32.41 -28.88 -45.30
N THR A 29 32.31 -28.17 -44.18
CA THR A 29 31.09 -27.46 -43.76
C THR A 29 31.02 -26.01 -44.24
N ASP A 30 32.13 -25.43 -44.68
CA ASP A 30 32.23 -24.02 -45.11
C ASP A 30 32.87 -23.91 -46.50
N TYR A 31 32.30 -23.08 -47.37
CA TYR A 31 32.76 -22.86 -48.75
C TYR A 31 32.98 -21.36 -49.01
N ILE A 32 34.22 -20.98 -49.36
CA ILE A 32 34.62 -19.57 -49.53
C ILE A 32 34.68 -19.22 -51.03
N VAL A 33 33.57 -18.74 -51.57
CA VAL A 33 33.37 -18.55 -53.02
C VAL A 33 34.33 -17.52 -53.60
N SER A 34 34.47 -16.35 -52.98
CA SER A 34 35.34 -15.27 -53.50
C SER A 34 36.83 -15.62 -53.52
N TYR A 35 37.25 -16.64 -52.76
CA TYR A 35 38.63 -17.12 -52.78
C TYR A 35 38.82 -18.22 -53.82
N LEU A 36 37.87 -19.16 -53.91
CA LEU A 36 37.94 -20.31 -54.82
C LEU A 36 37.62 -19.93 -56.27
N HIS A 37 36.82 -18.87 -56.46
CA HIS A 37 36.40 -18.34 -57.75
C HIS A 37 36.72 -16.84 -57.83
N PRO A 38 38.00 -16.42 -57.90
CA PRO A 38 38.38 -15.03 -57.73
C PRO A 38 38.10 -14.12 -58.94
N THR A 39 37.65 -14.67 -60.07
CA THR A 39 37.42 -13.93 -61.33
C THR A 39 36.05 -14.17 -61.95
N GLU A 40 35.20 -14.95 -61.28
CA GLU A 40 33.90 -15.36 -61.83
C GLU A 40 32.72 -14.66 -61.17
N GLY A 41 33.01 -13.64 -60.36
CA GLY A 41 32.02 -12.77 -59.75
C GLY A 41 31.59 -11.67 -60.71
N GLU A 42 30.93 -10.66 -60.16
CA GLU A 42 30.37 -9.58 -60.95
C GLU A 42 31.49 -8.82 -61.69
N ASN A 43 31.28 -8.60 -62.99
CA ASN A 43 32.22 -7.92 -63.88
C ASN A 43 33.65 -8.52 -63.91
N GLY A 44 33.80 -9.82 -63.64
CA GLY A 44 35.10 -10.50 -63.66
C GLY A 44 35.93 -10.33 -62.39
N THR A 45 35.29 -9.90 -61.29
CA THR A 45 35.93 -9.68 -59.98
C THR A 45 35.71 -10.88 -59.04
N ASN A 46 36.20 -10.79 -57.80
CA ASN A 46 35.91 -11.73 -56.72
C ASN A 46 34.70 -11.31 -55.86
N VAL A 47 33.90 -10.34 -56.32
CA VAL A 47 32.72 -9.84 -55.62
C VAL A 47 31.47 -10.56 -56.12
N TYR A 48 30.62 -11.02 -55.20
CA TYR A 48 29.43 -11.81 -55.48
C TYR A 48 28.20 -11.29 -54.73
N THR A 49 27.03 -11.59 -55.28
CA THR A 49 25.74 -11.61 -54.57
C THR A 49 25.46 -13.00 -54.02
N LEU A 50 24.55 -13.15 -53.05
CA LEU A 50 24.22 -14.46 -52.47
C LEU A 50 23.82 -15.49 -53.54
N ASN A 51 22.94 -15.10 -54.47
CA ASN A 51 22.47 -15.97 -55.54
C ASN A 51 23.62 -16.42 -56.47
N THR A 52 24.49 -15.49 -56.87
CA THR A 52 25.63 -15.81 -57.74
C THR A 52 26.71 -16.60 -57.00
N ALA A 53 26.85 -16.42 -55.69
CA ALA A 53 27.80 -17.14 -54.86
C ALA A 53 27.38 -18.61 -54.64
N VAL A 54 26.12 -18.87 -54.27
CA VAL A 54 25.63 -20.24 -54.01
C VAL A 54 25.61 -21.10 -55.27
N ALA A 55 25.43 -20.48 -56.44
CA ALA A 55 25.50 -21.14 -57.74
C ALA A 55 26.91 -21.68 -58.06
N LYS A 56 27.97 -21.10 -57.47
CA LYS A 56 29.36 -21.56 -57.65
C LYS A 56 29.72 -22.79 -56.83
N ILE A 57 28.84 -23.22 -55.94
CA ILE A 57 29.06 -24.38 -55.10
C ILE A 57 28.75 -25.64 -55.93
N PRO A 58 29.74 -26.50 -56.19
CA PRO A 58 29.56 -27.74 -56.96
C PRO A 58 28.50 -28.64 -56.35
N GLN A 59 27.68 -29.29 -57.20
CA GLN A 59 26.54 -30.07 -56.75
C GLN A 59 26.93 -31.29 -55.90
N ASP A 60 28.10 -31.88 -56.16
CA ASP A 60 28.66 -33.04 -55.47
C ASP A 60 29.08 -32.78 -54.02
N ILE A 61 29.17 -31.51 -53.61
CA ILE A 61 29.57 -31.12 -52.25
C ILE A 61 28.45 -30.45 -51.43
N ARG A 62 27.27 -30.25 -52.03
CA ARG A 62 26.13 -29.60 -51.38
C ARG A 62 25.59 -30.47 -50.24
N LYS A 63 25.31 -29.86 -49.09
CA LYS A 63 24.70 -30.52 -47.93
C LYS A 63 23.94 -29.54 -47.05
N GLU A 64 22.99 -30.06 -46.30
CA GLU A 64 22.26 -29.29 -45.29
C GLU A 64 23.21 -28.68 -44.25
N GLY A 65 22.96 -27.43 -43.87
CA GLY A 65 23.76 -26.72 -42.89
C GLY A 65 25.13 -26.22 -43.38
N MET A 66 25.40 -26.28 -44.69
CA MET A 66 26.65 -25.76 -45.26
C MET A 66 26.68 -24.23 -45.23
N THR A 67 27.84 -23.64 -44.94
CA THR A 67 28.05 -22.19 -44.96
C THR A 67 28.69 -21.74 -46.27
N CYS A 68 28.09 -20.77 -46.96
CA CYS A 68 28.64 -20.06 -48.11
C CYS A 68 29.20 -18.71 -47.64
N THR A 69 30.49 -18.44 -47.88
CA THR A 69 31.14 -17.17 -47.54
C THR A 69 31.68 -16.50 -48.80
N PHE A 70 31.38 -15.22 -48.99
CA PHE A 70 31.81 -14.45 -50.16
C PHE A 70 31.99 -12.98 -49.81
N LEU A 71 32.78 -12.29 -50.61
CA LEU A 71 32.94 -10.84 -50.59
C LEU A 71 31.81 -10.23 -51.42
N SER A 72 31.01 -9.37 -50.80
CA SER A 72 29.99 -8.54 -51.47
C SER A 72 30.49 -7.10 -51.61
N GLU A 73 29.75 -6.23 -52.29
CA GLU A 73 30.06 -4.79 -52.35
C GLU A 73 30.11 -4.15 -50.96
N GLU A 74 29.39 -4.72 -49.99
CA GLU A 74 29.32 -4.26 -48.60
C GLU A 74 30.33 -4.96 -47.66
N GLY A 75 31.24 -5.77 -48.21
CA GLY A 75 32.24 -6.53 -47.45
C GLY A 75 31.93 -8.04 -47.37
N TRP A 76 32.69 -8.75 -46.54
CA TRP A 76 32.54 -10.19 -46.38
C TRP A 76 31.18 -10.54 -45.76
N ARG A 77 30.53 -11.56 -46.32
CA ARG A 77 29.25 -12.09 -45.88
C ARG A 77 29.32 -13.61 -45.80
N SER A 78 28.64 -14.18 -44.81
CA SER A 78 28.51 -15.62 -44.62
C SER A 78 27.03 -15.99 -44.47
N TYR A 79 26.59 -17.03 -45.15
CA TYR A 79 25.22 -17.53 -45.12
C TYR A 79 25.20 -19.03 -44.92
N LYS A 80 24.27 -19.55 -44.14
CA LYS A 80 24.11 -20.99 -43.87
C LYS A 80 22.86 -21.52 -44.54
N TYR A 81 22.98 -22.65 -45.23
CA TYR A 81 21.85 -23.30 -45.89
C TYR A 81 20.94 -23.99 -44.88
N ILE A 82 19.63 -23.77 -45.01
CA ILE A 82 18.57 -24.34 -44.18
C ILE A 82 17.43 -24.98 -44.99
N GLY A 83 17.58 -25.08 -46.32
CA GLY A 83 16.58 -25.69 -47.19
C GLY A 83 16.42 -27.20 -46.94
N ALA A 84 15.27 -27.74 -47.31
CA ALA A 84 14.87 -29.11 -47.00
C ALA A 84 15.52 -30.16 -47.92
N THR A 85 15.90 -29.76 -49.15
CA THR A 85 16.63 -30.61 -50.09
C THR A 85 17.87 -29.88 -50.64
N ILE A 86 18.77 -30.59 -51.32
CA ILE A 86 20.00 -30.02 -51.91
C ILE A 86 19.97 -30.01 -53.44
N ASP A 87 18.79 -30.26 -54.02
CA ASP A 87 18.59 -30.20 -55.46
C ASP A 87 18.68 -28.75 -55.98
N GLY A 88 18.81 -28.59 -57.30
CA GLY A 88 19.01 -27.27 -57.91
C GLY A 88 17.80 -26.34 -57.81
N GLU A 89 16.61 -26.86 -57.47
CA GLU A 89 15.40 -26.06 -57.31
C GLU A 89 15.34 -25.45 -55.91
N ASP A 90 15.70 -26.19 -54.85
CA ASP A 90 15.69 -25.69 -53.46
C ASP A 90 16.98 -24.95 -53.10
N TRP A 91 18.14 -25.40 -53.61
CA TRP A 91 19.46 -24.85 -53.25
C TRP A 91 19.68 -23.41 -53.74
N ASN A 92 19.12 -23.07 -54.90
CA ASN A 92 19.32 -21.76 -55.53
C ASN A 92 18.30 -20.71 -55.05
N VAL A 93 17.36 -21.08 -54.18
CA VAL A 93 16.42 -20.14 -53.56
C VAL A 93 17.13 -19.43 -52.42
N THR A 94 17.33 -18.11 -52.55
CA THR A 94 18.07 -17.29 -51.58
C THR A 94 17.44 -17.30 -50.19
N ASP A 95 16.13 -17.51 -50.08
CA ASP A 95 15.41 -17.55 -48.79
C ASP A 95 15.76 -18.80 -47.95
N ASN A 96 16.30 -19.83 -48.59
CA ASN A 96 16.82 -21.04 -47.92
C ASN A 96 18.24 -20.83 -47.36
N TRP A 97 18.79 -19.61 -47.43
CA TRP A 97 20.11 -19.25 -46.92
C TRP A 97 20.01 -18.12 -45.90
N ILE A 98 20.34 -18.43 -44.64
CA ILE A 98 20.26 -17.45 -43.55
C ILE A 98 21.63 -16.81 -43.28
N ALA A 99 21.67 -15.50 -43.06
CA ALA A 99 22.92 -14.81 -42.75
C ALA A 99 23.50 -15.28 -41.40
N VAL A 100 24.80 -15.58 -41.37
CA VAL A 100 25.56 -15.89 -40.16
C VAL A 100 26.13 -14.59 -39.61
N VAL A 101 25.51 -14.06 -38.56
CA VAL A 101 25.89 -12.78 -37.93
C VAL A 101 27.27 -12.90 -37.28
N THR A 102 28.16 -11.93 -37.51
CA THR A 102 29.52 -11.94 -36.91
C THR A 102 29.51 -11.42 -35.45
N GLU A 103 30.45 -11.87 -34.61
CA GLU A 103 30.58 -11.40 -33.22
C GLU A 103 30.78 -9.87 -33.11
N LYS A 104 31.39 -9.25 -34.14
CA LYS A 104 31.59 -7.80 -34.21
C LYS A 104 30.30 -7.04 -34.50
N GLU A 105 29.41 -7.60 -35.32
CA GLU A 105 28.08 -7.03 -35.56
C GLU A 105 27.19 -7.20 -34.32
N LEU A 106 27.28 -8.34 -33.62
CA LEU A 106 26.58 -8.57 -32.35
C LEU A 106 27.04 -7.58 -31.25
N SER A 107 28.33 -7.28 -31.19
CA SER A 107 28.91 -6.29 -30.28
C SER A 107 28.40 -4.87 -30.55
N ASN A 108 28.41 -4.45 -31.81
CA ASN A 108 27.93 -3.12 -32.21
C ASN A 108 26.42 -2.96 -31.99
N ILE A 109 25.64 -4.02 -32.22
CA ILE A 109 24.21 -4.04 -31.95
C ILE A 109 23.93 -3.96 -30.44
N ASN A 110 24.70 -4.67 -29.61
CA ASN A 110 24.56 -4.56 -28.15
C ASN A 110 24.92 -3.15 -27.64
N GLU A 111 25.94 -2.52 -28.23
CA GLU A 111 26.34 -1.15 -27.88
C GLU A 111 25.32 -0.11 -28.39
N GLU A 112 24.72 -0.30 -29.57
CA GLU A 112 23.62 0.53 -30.06
C GLU A 112 22.32 0.30 -29.28
N VAL A 113 22.03 -0.93 -28.83
CA VAL A 113 20.89 -1.23 -27.96
C VAL A 113 21.08 -0.63 -26.56
N GLU A 114 22.28 -0.70 -25.99
CA GLU A 114 22.59 -0.01 -24.71
C GLU A 114 22.54 1.51 -24.84
N ASN A 115 23.03 2.09 -25.95
CA ASN A 115 22.92 3.52 -26.22
C ASN A 115 21.46 3.94 -26.48
N LEU A 116 20.67 3.13 -27.20
CA LEU A 116 19.23 3.35 -27.40
C LEU A 116 18.45 3.24 -26.09
N GLN A 117 18.81 2.31 -25.20
CA GLN A 117 18.23 2.21 -23.85
C GLN A 117 18.53 3.50 -23.05
N ARG A 118 19.77 4.01 -23.14
CA ARG A 118 20.25 5.22 -22.48
C ARG A 118 19.70 6.52 -23.09
N ASP A 119 19.41 6.53 -24.38
CA ASP A 119 18.80 7.65 -25.10
C ASP A 119 17.27 7.66 -24.94
N MET A 120 16.62 6.49 -24.78
CA MET A 120 15.22 6.37 -24.34
C MET A 120 15.02 6.94 -22.94
N ASP A 121 16.03 6.81 -22.07
CA ASP A 121 16.04 7.43 -20.73
C ASP A 121 16.25 8.97 -20.79
N ASN A 122 16.80 9.50 -21.89
CA ASN A 122 17.11 10.92 -22.06
C ASN A 122 16.16 11.72 -22.98
N ALA A 123 15.25 11.09 -23.72
CA ALA A 123 14.32 11.75 -24.65
C ALA A 123 13.10 12.44 -23.99
N PHE A 124 13.14 12.68 -22.69
CA PHE A 124 12.14 13.49 -21.99
C PHE A 124 12.56 14.95 -22.00
N THR A 125 11.60 15.89 -22.03
CA THR A 125 11.87 17.26 -21.57
C THR A 125 12.51 17.16 -20.20
N GLN A 126 13.82 17.40 -20.11
CA GLN A 126 14.48 17.44 -18.83
C GLN A 126 13.97 18.72 -18.15
N ASN A 127 13.21 18.53 -17.08
CA ASN A 127 12.87 19.64 -16.21
C ASN A 127 14.17 20.08 -15.55
N GLY A 128 14.59 21.30 -15.84
CA GLY A 128 15.75 21.87 -15.19
C GLY A 128 15.35 22.59 -13.91
N PHE A 129 16.34 22.78 -13.06
CA PHE A 129 16.21 23.59 -11.86
C PHE A 129 17.32 24.63 -11.83
N ILE A 130 16.95 25.85 -11.50
CA ILE A 130 17.85 27.00 -11.40
C ILE A 130 18.30 27.14 -9.96
N TRP A 131 19.57 26.89 -9.68
CA TRP A 131 20.20 27.13 -8.38
C TRP A 131 20.89 28.49 -8.38
N THR A 132 20.44 29.36 -7.49
CA THR A 132 21.07 30.62 -7.17
C THR A 132 22.04 30.45 -6.00
N PHE A 133 23.14 31.19 -6.00
CA PHE A 133 24.05 31.20 -4.85
C PHE A 133 23.42 31.93 -3.67
N ALA A 134 23.83 31.58 -2.45
CA ALA A 134 23.26 32.09 -1.21
C ALA A 134 23.13 33.63 -1.22
N GLY A 135 21.90 34.14 -1.00
CA GLY A 135 21.59 35.58 -1.00
C GLY A 135 21.31 36.19 -2.37
N THR A 136 21.33 35.41 -3.45
CA THR A 136 21.00 35.86 -4.82
C THR A 136 19.71 35.20 -5.31
N LYS A 137 18.98 35.89 -6.21
CA LYS A 137 17.65 35.45 -6.66
C LYS A 137 17.37 35.83 -8.11
N VAL A 138 16.54 35.03 -8.78
CA VAL A 138 15.95 35.42 -10.06
C VAL A 138 14.79 36.38 -9.82
N ALA A 139 14.76 37.53 -10.49
CA ALA A 139 13.73 38.54 -10.30
C ALA A 139 12.89 38.72 -11.56
N ILE A 140 11.57 38.54 -11.43
CA ILE A 140 10.60 38.74 -12.50
C ILE A 140 9.74 39.94 -12.16
N VAL A 141 9.67 40.91 -13.07
CA VAL A 141 8.88 42.13 -12.89
C VAL A 141 7.96 42.32 -14.10
N PHE A 142 6.66 42.31 -13.84
CA PHE A 142 5.63 42.69 -14.80
C PHE A 142 5.45 44.21 -14.77
N LYS A 143 5.81 44.90 -15.85
CA LYS A 143 5.80 46.36 -15.95
C LYS A 143 4.42 46.90 -16.32
N ASP A 144 4.15 48.16 -15.98
CA ASP A 144 2.86 48.80 -16.26
C ASP A 144 2.56 48.97 -17.75
N ASN A 145 3.60 49.01 -18.60
CA ASN A 145 3.46 49.01 -20.05
C ASN A 145 3.15 47.62 -20.64
N GLY A 146 2.97 46.59 -19.80
CA GLY A 146 2.62 45.22 -20.18
C GLY A 146 3.80 44.30 -20.45
N ASN A 147 5.04 44.81 -20.53
CA ASN A 147 6.24 43.98 -20.73
C ASN A 147 6.67 43.29 -19.44
N THR A 148 7.44 42.21 -19.56
CA THR A 148 8.00 41.48 -18.42
C THR A 148 9.51 41.40 -18.50
N SER A 149 10.19 41.77 -17.41
CA SER A 149 11.64 41.65 -17.31
C SER A 149 12.02 40.52 -16.36
N ILE A 150 12.95 39.66 -16.79
CA ILE A 150 13.51 38.56 -16.00
C ILE A 150 15.00 38.83 -15.82
N ALA A 151 15.43 39.05 -14.59
CA ALA A 151 16.83 39.29 -14.24
C ALA A 151 17.41 38.08 -13.49
N PHE A 152 18.57 37.59 -13.96
CA PHE A 152 19.32 36.51 -13.33
C PHE A 152 20.51 37.07 -12.54
N PRO A 153 20.93 36.41 -11.45
CA PRO A 153 22.24 36.65 -10.83
C PRO A 153 23.38 36.41 -11.82
N GLU A 154 24.52 37.09 -11.64
CA GLU A 154 25.69 36.98 -12.52
C GLU A 154 26.13 35.53 -12.76
N GLN A 155 26.10 34.70 -11.72
CA GLN A 155 26.33 33.27 -11.82
C GLN A 155 25.13 32.48 -11.31
N THR A 156 24.68 31.52 -12.10
CA THR A 156 23.55 30.66 -11.76
C THR A 156 23.86 29.25 -12.23
N VAL A 157 23.52 28.23 -11.44
CA VAL A 157 23.70 26.83 -11.85
C VAL A 157 22.39 26.28 -12.36
N ILE A 158 22.40 25.67 -13.54
CA ILE A 158 21.24 25.02 -14.12
C ILE A 158 21.49 23.52 -14.07
N SER A 159 20.67 22.82 -13.28
CA SER A 159 20.73 21.36 -13.16
C SER A 159 19.61 20.73 -13.98
N TYR A 160 19.93 19.73 -14.80
CA TYR A 160 18.96 18.97 -15.59
C TYR A 160 19.48 17.55 -15.84
N GLY A 161 18.61 16.54 -15.67
CA GLY A 161 19.06 15.16 -15.60
C GLY A 161 20.16 14.99 -14.54
N ASN A 162 21.28 14.37 -14.90
CA ASN A 162 22.48 14.24 -14.06
C ASN A 162 23.53 15.34 -14.32
N THR A 163 23.20 16.38 -15.09
CA THR A 163 24.13 17.43 -15.50
C THR A 163 23.88 18.70 -14.69
N SER A 164 24.94 19.38 -14.27
CA SER A 164 24.87 20.73 -13.70
C SER A 164 25.82 21.65 -14.47
N VAL A 165 25.28 22.75 -14.98
CA VAL A 165 26.05 23.72 -15.76
C VAL A 165 26.07 25.06 -15.03
N ILE A 166 27.26 25.56 -14.70
CA ILE A 166 27.42 26.94 -14.24
C ILE A 166 27.23 27.84 -15.46
N CYS A 167 26.16 28.63 -15.46
CA CYS A 167 25.89 29.62 -16.48
C CYS A 167 26.32 30.99 -15.97
N ASP A 168 27.34 31.57 -16.62
CA ASP A 168 27.64 32.99 -16.48
C ASP A 168 26.59 33.76 -17.28
N MET A 169 25.64 34.35 -16.56
CA MET A 169 24.49 35.02 -17.14
C MET A 169 24.79 36.48 -17.49
N GLY A 170 26.02 36.97 -17.28
CA GLY A 170 26.54 38.25 -17.76
C GLY A 170 25.52 39.39 -17.78
N ILE A 171 25.07 39.86 -16.61
CA ILE A 171 24.12 40.98 -16.43
C ILE A 171 22.90 40.97 -17.40
N SER A 172 22.49 39.80 -17.91
CA SER A 172 21.47 39.75 -18.97
C SER A 172 20.06 39.74 -18.39
N MET A 173 19.38 40.85 -18.57
CA MET A 173 17.93 40.96 -18.35
C MET A 173 17.21 40.49 -19.61
N ILE A 174 16.36 39.47 -19.49
CA ILE A 174 15.50 39.04 -20.60
C ILE A 174 14.23 39.89 -20.57
N GLU A 175 14.02 40.69 -21.61
CA GLU A 175 12.80 41.47 -21.81
C GLU A 175 11.81 40.73 -22.70
N VAL A 176 10.59 40.60 -22.21
CA VAL A 176 9.49 39.89 -22.87
C VAL A 176 8.38 40.89 -23.23
N PRO A 177 8.04 41.06 -24.51
CA PRO A 177 7.00 41.99 -24.94
C PRO A 177 5.58 41.63 -24.47
N ALA A 178 4.75 42.65 -24.23
CA ALA A 178 3.37 42.54 -23.73
C ALA A 178 2.42 41.71 -24.61
N ALA A 179 2.68 41.64 -25.92
CA ALA A 179 1.81 40.97 -26.89
C ALA A 179 1.74 39.43 -26.70
N THR A 180 2.67 38.85 -25.94
CA THR A 180 2.81 37.40 -25.84
C THR A 180 2.25 36.90 -24.51
N LYS A 181 1.15 36.13 -24.56
CA LYS A 181 0.33 35.79 -23.39
C LYS A 181 0.95 34.76 -22.45
N ASN A 182 1.40 33.62 -23.00
CA ASN A 182 1.94 32.48 -22.24
C ASN A 182 3.26 32.03 -22.84
N LEU A 183 4.27 31.91 -21.99
CA LEU A 183 5.65 31.71 -22.37
C LEU A 183 6.34 30.75 -21.42
N TYR A 184 7.41 30.13 -21.91
CA TYR A 184 8.17 29.13 -21.17
C TYR A 184 9.62 29.56 -21.11
N LEU A 185 10.19 29.53 -19.90
CA LEU A 185 11.59 29.78 -19.67
C LEU A 185 12.34 28.46 -19.84
N VAL A 186 13.34 28.44 -20.71
CA VAL A 186 14.08 27.22 -21.04
C VAL A 186 15.59 27.47 -21.06
N PHE A 187 16.38 26.45 -20.76
CA PHE A 187 17.81 26.45 -21.05
C PHE A 187 18.06 25.70 -22.35
N ASN A 188 18.56 26.40 -23.36
CA ASN A 188 18.91 25.80 -24.64
C ASN A 188 20.26 25.10 -24.52
N ILE A 189 20.25 23.77 -24.58
CA ILE A 189 21.43 22.94 -24.35
C ILE A 189 22.49 23.21 -25.41
N SER A 190 22.07 23.34 -26.68
CA SER A 190 22.98 23.57 -27.81
C SER A 190 23.66 24.94 -27.76
N LYS A 191 22.97 25.96 -27.23
CA LYS A 191 23.48 27.33 -27.11
C LYS A 191 24.16 27.61 -25.77
N GLY A 192 23.95 26.74 -24.78
CA GLY A 192 24.38 26.94 -23.40
C GLY A 192 23.80 28.21 -22.74
N LYS A 193 22.56 28.60 -23.06
CA LYS A 193 21.95 29.85 -22.58
C LYS A 193 20.48 29.71 -22.22
N VAL A 194 20.02 30.54 -21.27
CA VAL A 194 18.61 30.67 -20.90
C VAL A 194 17.88 31.58 -21.89
N GLU A 195 16.73 31.15 -22.38
CA GLU A 195 15.87 31.91 -23.28
C GLU A 195 14.38 31.71 -22.94
N VAL A 196 13.53 32.62 -23.41
CA VAL A 196 12.08 32.52 -23.28
C VAL A 196 11.50 32.16 -24.63
N VAL A 197 10.70 31.09 -24.66
CA VAL A 197 10.14 30.52 -25.90
C VAL A 197 8.64 30.33 -25.78
N THR A 198 7.98 30.17 -26.92
CA THR A 198 6.56 29.82 -26.99
C THR A 198 6.35 28.33 -26.70
N ALA A 199 5.10 27.95 -26.40
CA ALA A 199 4.73 26.57 -26.05
C ALA A 199 5.20 25.51 -27.06
N GLN A 200 5.22 25.85 -28.35
CA GLN A 200 5.63 24.94 -29.43
C GLN A 200 7.14 24.69 -29.43
N ASN A 201 7.94 25.63 -28.91
CA ASN A 201 9.40 25.61 -29.00
C ASN A 201 10.07 25.18 -27.69
N GLN A 202 9.30 24.88 -26.64
CA GLN A 202 9.83 24.51 -25.33
C GLN A 202 10.42 23.08 -25.26
N MET A 203 10.20 22.26 -26.30
CA MET A 203 10.48 20.82 -26.30
C MET A 203 11.66 20.41 -27.19
N ASN A 204 12.29 21.33 -27.94
CA ASN A 204 13.30 20.98 -28.93
C ASN A 204 14.71 21.43 -28.51
N GLY A 205 15.55 20.50 -28.05
CA GLY A 205 16.94 20.78 -27.65
C GLY A 205 17.08 21.69 -26.43
N THR A 206 16.02 21.79 -25.63
CA THR A 206 15.92 22.71 -24.49
C THR A 206 15.42 22.03 -23.21
N VAL A 207 15.84 22.57 -22.06
CA VAL A 207 15.49 22.15 -20.70
C VAL A 207 14.46 23.11 -20.15
N LEU A 208 13.31 22.62 -19.67
CA LEU A 208 12.24 23.49 -19.16
C LEU A 208 12.52 23.97 -17.73
N LEU A 209 12.60 25.28 -17.53
CA LEU A 209 12.92 25.92 -16.25
C LEU A 209 11.73 26.62 -15.59
N GLY A 210 10.69 26.97 -16.34
CA GLY A 210 9.52 27.63 -15.78
C GLY A 210 8.52 28.11 -16.80
N TRP A 211 7.42 28.66 -16.31
CA TRP A 211 6.34 29.22 -17.11
C TRP A 211 6.01 30.64 -16.65
N ILE A 212 5.67 31.51 -17.59
CA ILE A 212 5.42 32.93 -17.39
C ILE A 212 4.15 33.30 -18.15
N SER A 213 3.22 33.98 -17.47
CA SER A 213 2.01 34.52 -18.08
C SER A 213 1.91 36.02 -17.87
N ASN A 214 1.97 36.75 -18.97
CA ASN A 214 1.70 38.19 -18.99
C ASN A 214 0.21 38.48 -18.81
N GLU A 215 -0.66 37.54 -19.21
CA GLU A 215 -2.12 37.70 -19.15
C GLU A 215 -2.63 37.75 -17.70
N VAL A 216 -2.12 36.86 -16.83
CA VAL A 216 -2.50 36.83 -15.41
C VAL A 216 -1.41 37.42 -14.48
N LYS A 217 -0.35 38.01 -15.05
CA LYS A 217 0.79 38.62 -14.34
C LYS A 217 1.40 37.69 -13.28
N THR A 218 1.65 36.44 -13.67
CA THR A 218 2.23 35.42 -12.77
C THR A 218 3.34 34.63 -13.46
N ALA A 219 4.24 34.06 -12.67
CA ALA A 219 5.30 33.20 -13.15
C ALA A 219 5.60 32.10 -12.13
N PHE A 220 5.86 30.90 -12.64
CA PHE A 220 6.25 29.73 -11.85
C PHE A 220 7.58 29.21 -12.38
N LEU A 221 8.64 29.37 -11.58
CA LEU A 221 9.99 28.92 -11.92
C LEU A 221 10.39 27.75 -11.04
N LYS A 222 11.10 26.82 -11.66
CA LYS A 222 11.83 25.74 -10.99
C LYS A 222 13.18 26.32 -10.56
N CYS A 223 13.18 27.03 -9.45
CA CYS A 223 14.34 27.80 -8.99
C CYS A 223 14.44 27.78 -7.46
N SER A 224 15.68 27.73 -6.93
CA SER A 224 15.95 27.71 -5.49
C SER A 224 15.47 28.99 -4.83
N GLU A 225 15.68 30.16 -5.44
CA GLU A 225 15.16 31.43 -4.96
C GLU A 225 14.80 32.36 -6.12
N TYR A 226 13.50 32.70 -6.22
CA TYR A 226 13.04 33.70 -7.17
C TYR A 226 11.92 34.56 -6.60
N THR A 227 11.73 35.72 -7.22
CA THR A 227 10.70 36.68 -6.86
C THR A 227 9.85 37.08 -8.07
N VAL A 228 8.57 37.34 -7.82
CA VAL A 228 7.64 37.91 -8.79
C VAL A 228 7.12 39.23 -8.23
N ASN A 229 7.37 40.34 -8.93
CA ASN A 229 7.09 41.71 -8.48
C ASN A 229 7.59 42.00 -7.05
N GLY A 230 8.78 41.48 -6.70
CA GLY A 230 9.40 41.64 -5.38
C GLY A 230 8.94 40.67 -4.30
N LYS A 231 7.94 39.82 -4.55
CA LYS A 231 7.45 38.80 -3.60
C LYS A 231 8.18 37.46 -3.80
N SER A 232 8.67 36.84 -2.72
CA SER A 232 9.40 35.54 -2.75
C SER A 232 8.47 34.36 -3.06
N MET A 233 8.96 33.42 -3.87
CA MET A 233 8.17 32.30 -4.41
C MET A 233 8.80 30.90 -4.19
N ASN A 234 9.75 30.76 -3.24
CA ASN A 234 10.51 29.52 -2.99
C ASN A 234 9.65 28.37 -2.39
N PRO A 235 9.61 27.16 -3.00
CA PRO A 235 8.99 25.96 -2.43
C PRO A 235 9.68 25.38 -1.17
N ALA A 236 10.98 25.62 -0.98
CA ALA A 236 11.79 25.12 0.15
C ALA A 236 11.50 25.83 1.48
N ASN A 237 10.57 26.78 1.52
CA ASN A 237 9.93 27.16 2.77
C ASN A 237 9.00 26.05 3.33
N TYR A 238 8.86 24.91 2.63
CA TYR A 238 7.99 23.79 3.04
C TYR A 238 8.62 22.38 3.02
N LEU A 239 9.77 22.10 2.36
CA LEU A 239 10.49 20.79 2.41
C LEU A 239 11.99 20.94 2.04
N LEU A 240 12.91 20.19 2.68
CA LEU A 240 14.36 20.20 2.41
C LEU A 240 14.75 19.14 1.35
N ALA A 241 15.80 19.41 0.56
CA ALA A 241 16.26 18.53 -0.54
C ALA A 241 16.82 17.17 -0.07
N SER A 242 17.23 17.05 1.19
CA SER A 242 17.68 15.79 1.81
C SER A 242 16.55 14.77 2.03
N ASP A 243 15.30 15.23 1.93
CA ASP A 243 14.11 14.49 2.36
C ASP A 243 13.33 13.88 1.18
N ILE A 244 13.84 14.02 -0.05
CA ILE A 244 13.21 13.53 -1.30
C ILE A 244 14.10 12.47 -1.95
N VAL A 245 13.53 11.34 -2.36
CA VAL A 245 14.26 10.25 -3.05
C VAL A 245 14.20 10.45 -4.57
N ASP A 246 15.38 10.57 -5.20
CA ASP A 246 15.56 10.80 -6.64
C ASP A 246 16.56 9.78 -7.24
N GLY A 247 16.29 8.48 -7.07
CA GLY A 247 17.06 7.39 -7.67
C GLY A 247 16.38 6.01 -7.56
N LEU A 248 16.44 5.19 -8.62
CA LEU A 248 15.73 3.90 -8.77
C LEU A 248 16.26 2.72 -7.91
N ILE A 249 17.34 2.95 -7.15
CA ILE A 249 18.02 1.94 -6.30
C ILE A 249 18.00 2.28 -4.80
N SER A 250 17.22 3.30 -4.41
CA SER A 250 17.09 3.68 -3.00
C SER A 250 16.32 2.62 -2.19
N THR A 251 16.84 2.27 -1.01
CA THR A 251 16.19 1.37 -0.05
C THR A 251 15.39 2.12 1.03
N SER A 252 15.31 3.45 0.95
CA SER A 252 14.60 4.28 1.93
C SER A 252 13.09 4.28 1.68
N VAL A 253 12.34 3.61 2.56
CA VAL A 253 10.88 3.41 2.44
C VAL A 253 10.03 4.59 2.94
N ASP A 254 10.64 5.57 3.63
CA ASP A 254 9.93 6.60 4.39
C ASP A 254 10.10 8.05 3.85
N LYS A 255 10.59 8.21 2.61
CA LYS A 255 10.80 9.52 1.98
C LYS A 255 9.89 9.71 0.76
N PRO A 256 9.25 10.89 0.59
CA PRO A 256 8.44 11.17 -0.60
C PRO A 256 9.27 11.10 -1.89
N LEU A 257 8.69 10.46 -2.91
CA LEU A 257 9.26 10.36 -4.26
C LEU A 257 9.23 11.73 -4.95
N SER A 258 10.25 12.03 -5.74
CA SER A 258 10.25 13.25 -6.54
C SER A 258 9.07 13.27 -7.53
N ALA A 259 8.61 14.47 -7.90
CA ALA A 259 7.57 14.62 -8.92
C ALA A 259 7.99 14.03 -10.29
N ASN A 260 9.30 13.85 -10.53
CA ASN A 260 9.82 13.14 -11.69
C ASN A 260 9.52 11.63 -11.59
N MET A 261 9.77 11.00 -10.44
CA MET A 261 9.41 9.58 -10.21
C MET A 261 7.90 9.33 -10.27
N GLY A 262 7.08 10.22 -9.68
CA GLY A 262 5.62 10.12 -9.73
C GLY A 262 5.03 10.27 -11.15
N ARG A 263 5.68 11.07 -12.01
CA ARG A 263 5.30 11.28 -13.42
C ARG A 263 5.78 10.16 -14.35
N ILE A 264 6.98 9.62 -14.11
CA ILE A 264 7.52 8.45 -14.82
C ILE A 264 6.65 7.20 -14.57
N LEU A 265 6.07 7.07 -13.38
CA LEU A 265 5.16 5.97 -13.05
C LEU A 265 3.71 6.16 -13.55
N SER A 266 3.30 7.34 -14.03
CA SER A 266 1.87 7.67 -14.30
C SER A 266 1.47 8.06 -15.74
N THR A 267 2.37 8.20 -16.73
CA THR A 267 2.01 8.64 -18.11
C THR A 267 3.02 8.12 -19.16
N GLN A 268 2.75 7.43 -20.29
CA GLN A 268 1.55 7.03 -21.06
C GLN A 268 1.83 5.73 -21.87
N ASN A 269 1.63 4.54 -21.28
CA ASN A 269 1.50 3.29 -22.04
C ASN A 269 0.01 2.95 -22.16
N GLY A 270 -0.45 2.59 -23.36
CA GLY A 270 -1.82 2.14 -23.61
C GLY A 270 -1.91 0.64 -23.83
N MET A 271 -3.04 0.07 -23.47
CA MET A 271 -3.41 -1.32 -23.77
C MET A 271 -4.55 -1.34 -24.78
N MET A 272 -4.31 -1.97 -25.92
CA MET A 272 -5.32 -2.26 -26.93
C MET A 272 -6.09 -3.54 -26.58
N GLU A 273 -7.40 -3.51 -26.68
CA GLU A 273 -8.28 -4.63 -26.35
C GLU A 273 -9.27 -4.90 -27.49
N VAL A 274 -9.14 -6.06 -28.12
CA VAL A 274 -10.10 -6.60 -29.08
C VAL A 274 -11.12 -7.44 -28.32
N ILE A 275 -12.40 -7.03 -28.36
CA ILE A 275 -13.47 -7.72 -27.61
C ILE A 275 -14.09 -8.87 -28.42
N SER A 276 -14.14 -8.78 -29.75
CA SER A 276 -14.70 -9.83 -30.61
C SER A 276 -13.66 -10.93 -30.90
N THR A 277 -13.98 -12.18 -30.58
CA THR A 277 -13.03 -13.32 -30.69
C THR A 277 -12.58 -13.66 -32.11
N ASN A 278 -13.30 -13.20 -33.13
CA ASN A 278 -12.99 -13.40 -34.55
C ASN A 278 -12.22 -12.23 -35.19
N LYS A 279 -11.84 -11.22 -34.41
CA LYS A 279 -11.09 -10.05 -34.86
C LYS A 279 -9.73 -10.03 -34.18
N SER A 280 -8.72 -9.53 -34.88
CA SER A 280 -7.36 -9.41 -34.37
C SER A 280 -6.68 -8.18 -34.94
N VAL A 281 -5.66 -7.69 -34.23
CA VAL A 281 -4.67 -6.78 -34.83
C VAL A 281 -3.65 -7.64 -35.59
N ASN A 282 -3.43 -7.38 -36.87
CA ASN A 282 -2.44 -8.12 -37.66
C ASN A 282 -1.32 -7.20 -38.08
N VAL A 283 -0.08 -7.62 -37.90
CA VAL A 283 1.12 -6.95 -38.39
C VAL A 283 1.75 -7.85 -39.44
N ASP A 284 1.62 -7.48 -40.70
CA ASP A 284 2.09 -8.26 -41.83
C ASP A 284 3.26 -7.52 -42.50
N PHE A 285 4.44 -8.09 -42.35
CA PHE A 285 5.64 -7.68 -43.04
C PHE A 285 5.60 -8.22 -44.47
N SER A 286 5.91 -7.38 -45.46
CA SER A 286 5.97 -7.83 -46.85
C SER A 286 7.06 -8.87 -47.08
N ASP A 287 6.80 -9.83 -47.97
CA ASP A 287 7.78 -10.84 -48.40
C ASP A 287 9.05 -10.23 -49.01
N THR A 288 8.95 -9.00 -49.53
CA THR A 288 10.07 -8.24 -50.10
C THR A 288 10.87 -7.41 -49.09
N ASP A 289 10.58 -7.52 -47.78
CA ASP A 289 11.28 -6.86 -46.66
C ASP A 289 11.34 -5.31 -46.66
N ILE A 290 10.46 -4.70 -47.45
CA ILE A 290 10.43 -3.24 -47.66
C ILE A 290 9.16 -2.57 -47.13
N SER A 291 8.25 -3.27 -46.45
CA SER A 291 7.07 -2.64 -45.87
C SER A 291 6.43 -3.46 -44.76
N VAL A 292 5.64 -2.78 -43.94
CA VAL A 292 4.77 -3.39 -42.94
C VAL A 292 3.35 -2.85 -43.07
N THR A 293 2.37 -3.74 -42.93
CA THR A 293 0.95 -3.41 -42.86
C THR A 293 0.39 -3.81 -41.51
N ILE A 294 -0.22 -2.87 -40.79
CA ILE A 294 -0.93 -3.11 -39.54
C ILE A 294 -2.43 -2.99 -39.81
N SER A 295 -3.16 -4.09 -39.64
CA SER A 295 -4.62 -4.10 -39.72
C SER A 295 -5.22 -4.12 -38.32
N LEU A 296 -5.88 -3.03 -37.92
CA LEU A 296 -6.58 -2.84 -36.66
C LEU A 296 -8.09 -3.05 -36.89
N PRO A 297 -8.78 -3.89 -36.09
CA PRO A 297 -10.16 -4.25 -36.37
C PRO A 297 -11.18 -3.22 -35.83
N PRO A 298 -12.41 -3.16 -36.39
CA PRO A 298 -13.48 -2.36 -35.80
C PRO A 298 -13.92 -2.93 -34.45
N GLY A 299 -14.26 -2.08 -33.48
CA GLY A 299 -14.52 -2.53 -32.11
C GLY A 299 -13.28 -2.65 -31.23
N LEU A 300 -12.14 -2.07 -31.64
CA LEU A 300 -10.92 -2.03 -30.83
C LEU A 300 -11.06 -1.01 -29.70
N TYR A 301 -10.65 -1.37 -28.50
CA TYR A 301 -10.65 -0.48 -27.33
C TYR A 301 -9.23 -0.07 -27.00
N LEU A 302 -9.05 1.14 -26.50
CA LEU A 302 -7.78 1.62 -25.97
C LEU A 302 -7.94 2.08 -24.53
N SER A 303 -7.17 1.50 -23.62
CA SER A 303 -7.13 1.89 -22.21
C SER A 303 -5.78 2.53 -21.88
N TYR A 304 -5.76 3.73 -21.30
CA TYR A 304 -4.55 4.40 -20.81
C TYR A 304 -4.86 5.30 -19.61
N GLY A 305 -4.05 5.20 -18.55
CA GLY A 305 -4.39 5.80 -17.26
C GLY A 305 -5.78 5.35 -16.78
N ASN A 306 -6.66 6.30 -16.45
CA ASN A 306 -8.07 6.05 -16.09
C ASN A 306 -9.04 6.26 -17.28
N THR A 307 -8.53 6.40 -18.49
CA THR A 307 -9.33 6.71 -19.69
C THR A 307 -9.47 5.47 -20.57
N ARG A 308 -10.68 5.23 -21.09
CA ARG A 308 -10.95 4.17 -22.07
C ARG A 308 -11.63 4.76 -23.30
N ILE A 309 -11.06 4.50 -24.47
CA ILE A 309 -11.61 4.90 -25.76
C ILE A 309 -12.21 3.66 -26.41
N THR A 310 -13.51 3.70 -26.70
CA THR A 310 -14.24 2.70 -27.48
C THR A 310 -14.05 2.96 -28.97
N ASP A 311 -13.95 1.91 -29.79
CA ASP A 311 -13.75 2.03 -31.24
C ASP A 311 -12.53 2.88 -31.63
N SER A 312 -11.42 2.70 -30.91
CA SER A 312 -10.18 3.43 -31.14
C SER A 312 -9.60 3.25 -32.55
N ALA A 313 -9.97 2.20 -33.27
CA ALA A 313 -9.60 1.96 -34.67
C ALA A 313 -10.72 2.30 -35.67
N THR A 314 -11.64 3.20 -35.31
CA THR A 314 -12.85 3.56 -36.07
C THR A 314 -13.87 2.42 -36.23
N THR A 315 -15.10 2.76 -36.64
CA THR A 315 -16.21 1.79 -36.81
C THR A 315 -15.97 0.77 -37.93
N ASN A 316 -15.05 1.06 -38.86
CA ASN A 316 -14.71 0.17 -39.99
C ASN A 316 -13.36 -0.55 -39.81
N GLY A 317 -12.64 -0.29 -38.72
CA GLY A 317 -11.25 -0.71 -38.55
C GLY A 317 -10.29 0.27 -39.24
N GLN A 318 -8.99 0.07 -39.04
CA GLN A 318 -7.96 0.94 -39.56
C GLN A 318 -6.81 0.09 -40.13
N VAL A 319 -6.35 0.42 -41.34
CA VAL A 319 -5.17 -0.22 -41.94
C VAL A 319 -4.07 0.83 -42.07
N ILE A 320 -2.90 0.53 -41.51
CA ILE A 320 -1.72 1.40 -41.54
C ILE A 320 -0.66 0.68 -42.36
N ALA A 321 -0.28 1.24 -43.50
CA ALA A 321 0.84 0.74 -44.30
C ALA A 321 2.01 1.72 -44.18
N ASP A 322 3.19 1.21 -43.82
CA ASP A 322 4.43 1.98 -43.79
C ASP A 322 5.47 1.28 -44.69
N PRO A 323 6.04 1.98 -45.69
CA PRO A 323 7.06 1.44 -46.57
C PRO A 323 8.44 1.33 -45.90
N MET A 324 8.55 1.61 -44.59
CA MET A 324 9.76 1.47 -43.75
C MET A 324 11.02 2.12 -44.37
N THR A 325 10.84 3.13 -45.24
CA THR A 325 11.91 3.74 -46.05
C THR A 325 12.80 4.68 -45.25
N ALA A 326 12.27 5.27 -44.16
CA ALA A 326 12.98 6.17 -43.27
C ALA A 326 13.43 5.49 -41.97
N GLY A 327 13.90 4.24 -42.07
CA GLY A 327 14.35 3.42 -40.94
C GLY A 327 13.44 2.21 -40.67
N LYS A 328 14.06 1.11 -40.25
CA LYS A 328 13.42 -0.20 -40.08
C LYS A 328 12.82 -0.46 -38.69
N LEU A 329 12.78 0.56 -37.83
CA LEU A 329 12.10 0.53 -36.52
C LEU A 329 11.03 1.63 -36.47
N ARG A 330 9.83 1.26 -36.02
CA ARG A 330 8.68 2.15 -35.86
C ARG A 330 7.94 1.88 -34.56
N TYR A 331 7.25 2.89 -34.06
CA TYR A 331 6.42 2.80 -32.85
C TYR A 331 4.95 2.99 -33.21
N LEU A 332 4.11 2.06 -32.76
CA LEU A 332 2.68 2.17 -32.93
C LEU A 332 2.11 3.00 -31.79
N VAL A 333 1.46 4.11 -32.13
CA VAL A 333 0.89 5.04 -31.18
C VAL A 333 -0.55 5.36 -31.54
N TYR A 334 -1.36 5.71 -30.54
CA TYR A 334 -2.65 6.35 -30.75
C TYR A 334 -2.48 7.86 -30.59
N ASP A 335 -2.61 8.61 -31.68
CA ASP A 335 -2.50 10.06 -31.65
C ASP A 335 -3.74 10.69 -31.02
N LEU A 336 -3.57 11.48 -29.97
CA LEU A 336 -4.69 12.07 -29.23
C LEU A 336 -5.28 13.30 -29.92
N ASN A 337 -4.58 13.93 -30.87
CA ASN A 337 -5.11 15.04 -31.68
C ASN A 337 -5.92 14.52 -32.87
N GLU A 338 -5.35 13.57 -33.59
CA GLU A 338 -5.97 13.01 -34.79
C GLU A 338 -6.96 11.89 -34.46
N THR A 339 -6.96 11.40 -33.22
CA THR A 339 -7.85 10.36 -32.69
C THR A 339 -7.78 9.03 -33.45
N GLN A 340 -6.59 8.71 -33.98
CA GLN A 340 -6.33 7.52 -34.80
C GLN A 340 -4.96 6.92 -34.49
N TYR A 341 -4.77 5.65 -34.84
CA TYR A 341 -3.45 5.02 -34.71
C TYR A 341 -2.52 5.42 -35.87
N LYS A 342 -1.22 5.52 -35.59
CA LYS A 342 -0.21 5.71 -36.63
C LYS A 342 1.12 5.11 -36.21
N LEU A 343 1.98 4.86 -37.20
CA LEU A 343 3.38 4.55 -36.98
C LEU A 343 4.20 5.83 -36.94
N THR A 344 5.09 5.93 -35.96
CA THR A 344 6.01 7.05 -35.84
C THR A 344 7.44 6.55 -35.68
N ASP A 345 8.40 7.45 -35.87
CA ASP A 345 9.78 7.23 -35.43
C ASP A 345 9.90 7.35 -33.90
N SER A 346 11.09 7.06 -33.37
CA SER A 346 11.40 7.11 -31.94
C SER A 346 11.25 8.50 -31.33
N MET A 347 11.48 9.56 -32.12
CA MET A 347 11.40 10.96 -31.66
C MET A 347 9.94 11.39 -31.47
N ASN A 348 9.03 10.86 -32.28
CA ASN A 348 7.63 11.26 -32.29
C ASN A 348 6.71 10.33 -31.46
N GLN A 349 7.22 9.22 -30.94
CA GLN A 349 6.41 8.16 -30.29
C GLN A 349 5.65 8.61 -29.02
N MET A 350 6.10 9.68 -28.36
CA MET A 350 5.47 10.25 -27.16
C MET A 350 4.86 11.64 -27.41
N THR A 351 4.75 12.08 -28.67
CA THR A 351 4.26 13.43 -29.00
C THR A 351 2.73 13.45 -29.03
N ASN A 352 2.13 13.79 -27.89
CA ASN A 352 0.67 13.84 -27.70
C ASN A 352 -0.03 12.55 -28.17
N SER A 353 0.57 11.42 -27.83
CA SER A 353 0.17 10.12 -28.31
C SER A 353 0.30 9.08 -27.20
N VAL A 354 -0.50 8.02 -27.28
CA VAL A 354 -0.43 6.88 -26.36
C VAL A 354 0.37 5.77 -27.02
N LEU A 355 1.50 5.39 -26.43
CA LEU A 355 2.33 4.31 -26.96
C LEU A 355 1.69 2.95 -26.71
N VAL A 356 1.51 2.16 -27.77
CA VAL A 356 0.85 0.84 -27.70
C VAL A 356 1.71 -0.28 -28.29
N GLY A 357 2.92 -0.01 -28.76
CA GLY A 357 3.84 -1.05 -29.22
C GLY A 357 4.94 -0.53 -30.12
N TRP A 358 5.80 -1.44 -30.57
CA TRP A 358 6.85 -1.18 -31.54
C TRP A 358 6.97 -2.29 -32.57
N ILE A 359 7.58 -1.96 -33.70
CA ILE A 359 7.68 -2.79 -34.90
C ILE A 359 9.10 -2.67 -35.46
N ASN A 360 9.76 -3.82 -35.60
CA ASN A 360 11.11 -3.94 -36.11
C ASN A 360 11.12 -4.83 -37.36
N GLN A 361 11.40 -4.21 -38.50
CA GLN A 361 11.51 -4.89 -39.78
C GLN A 361 12.75 -5.79 -39.87
N TYR A 362 13.86 -5.46 -39.19
CA TYR A 362 15.11 -6.26 -39.30
C TYR A 362 14.90 -7.71 -38.88
N PHE A 363 14.10 -7.93 -37.82
CA PHE A 363 13.83 -9.26 -37.28
C PHE A 363 12.43 -9.77 -37.64
N LYS A 364 11.65 -9.00 -38.41
CA LYS A 364 10.22 -9.22 -38.65
C LYS A 364 9.47 -9.43 -37.32
N GLU A 365 9.80 -8.58 -36.35
CA GLU A 365 9.24 -8.63 -35.00
C GLU A 365 8.36 -7.42 -34.76
N ALA A 366 7.20 -7.65 -34.15
CA ALA A 366 6.39 -6.58 -33.62
C ALA A 366 5.92 -6.98 -32.22
N ILE A 367 6.00 -6.02 -31.32
CA ILE A 367 5.61 -6.16 -29.94
C ILE A 367 4.55 -5.12 -29.64
N LEU A 368 3.28 -5.55 -29.66
CA LEU A 368 2.13 -4.68 -29.42
C LEU A 368 1.49 -5.00 -28.08
N ARG A 369 1.21 -3.96 -27.28
CA ARG A 369 0.40 -4.01 -26.05
C ARG A 369 -1.07 -4.27 -26.39
N CYS A 370 -1.35 -5.46 -26.90
CA CYS A 370 -2.67 -5.88 -27.36
C CYS A 370 -3.01 -7.29 -26.84
N ASN A 371 -4.25 -7.49 -26.44
CA ASN A 371 -4.75 -8.79 -25.97
C ASN A 371 -4.91 -9.84 -27.09
N ASN A 372 -5.04 -9.42 -28.36
CA ASN A 372 -5.21 -10.32 -29.51
C ASN A 372 -4.56 -9.75 -30.78
N TYR A 373 -3.29 -10.06 -30.99
CA TYR A 373 -2.57 -9.69 -32.21
C TYR A 373 -1.67 -10.79 -32.77
N PHE A 374 -1.44 -10.70 -34.08
CA PHE A 374 -0.63 -11.60 -34.90
C PHE A 374 0.45 -10.82 -35.62
N VAL A 375 1.58 -11.47 -35.87
CA VAL A 375 2.69 -10.98 -36.67
C VAL A 375 2.98 -12.03 -37.74
N ASN A 376 2.80 -11.69 -39.02
CA ASN A 376 2.87 -12.62 -40.16
C ASN A 376 2.07 -13.91 -39.94
N GLY A 377 0.81 -13.78 -39.50
CA GLY A 377 -0.05 -14.92 -39.19
C GLY A 377 0.31 -15.70 -37.91
N VAL A 378 1.37 -15.34 -37.19
CA VAL A 378 1.78 -15.97 -35.93
C VAL A 378 1.32 -15.13 -34.74
N SER A 379 0.55 -15.70 -33.81
CA SER A 379 0.06 -14.95 -32.64
C SER A 379 1.21 -14.50 -31.72
N ARG A 380 1.25 -13.21 -31.36
CA ARG A 380 2.31 -12.61 -30.49
C ARG A 380 1.76 -11.95 -29.22
N SER A 381 0.50 -12.19 -28.91
CA SER A 381 -0.24 -11.56 -27.79
C SER A 381 0.48 -11.67 -26.43
N PHE A 382 0.65 -10.56 -25.71
CA PHE A 382 1.24 -10.53 -24.36
C PHE A 382 0.32 -11.25 -23.35
N ARG A 383 0.77 -12.40 -22.84
CA ARG A 383 0.07 -13.17 -21.79
C ARG A 383 0.73 -13.01 -20.40
N ASN A 384 0.89 -11.77 -19.93
CA ASN A 384 0.75 -11.52 -18.48
C ASN A 384 -0.71 -11.20 -18.10
N TYR A 385 -1.62 -11.53 -19.01
CA TYR A 385 -2.88 -12.15 -18.67
C TYR A 385 -2.63 -13.64 -18.38
N ILE A 386 -3.33 -14.24 -17.40
CA ILE A 386 -3.30 -15.69 -17.15
C ILE A 386 -3.32 -16.41 -18.52
N PRO A 387 -2.32 -17.26 -18.85
CA PRO A 387 -2.24 -17.84 -20.18
C PRO A 387 -3.57 -18.48 -20.57
N LYS A 388 -4.07 -18.28 -21.79
CA LYS A 388 -5.34 -18.90 -22.23
C LYS A 388 -5.32 -20.45 -22.12
N SER A 389 -4.13 -21.05 -22.07
CA SER A 389 -3.89 -22.47 -21.75
C SER A 389 -4.08 -22.82 -20.28
N ASN A 390 -3.92 -21.83 -19.40
CA ASN A 390 -4.07 -21.87 -17.94
C ASN A 390 -5.40 -21.23 -17.49
N ILE A 391 -6.20 -20.76 -18.45
CA ILE A 391 -7.60 -20.40 -18.26
C ILE A 391 -8.43 -21.55 -18.79
N ALA A 392 -9.30 -22.11 -17.96
CA ALA A 392 -10.25 -23.10 -18.44
C ALA A 392 -11.30 -22.39 -19.31
N HIS A 393 -11.42 -22.83 -20.57
CA HIS A 393 -12.52 -22.43 -21.47
C HIS A 393 -13.46 -23.62 -21.79
N ASP A 394 -13.08 -24.83 -21.37
CA ASP A 394 -13.95 -26.02 -21.31
C ASP A 394 -14.35 -26.37 -19.88
N LEU A 395 -15.61 -26.77 -19.66
CA LEU A 395 -16.15 -27.14 -18.34
C LEU A 395 -15.64 -28.50 -17.81
N ILE A 396 -14.71 -29.14 -18.52
CA ILE A 396 -14.32 -30.55 -18.34
C ILE A 396 -12.83 -30.73 -17.95
N THR A 397 -12.11 -29.65 -17.61
CA THR A 397 -10.69 -29.74 -17.24
C THR A 397 -10.48 -30.37 -15.85
N SER A 398 -9.53 -31.31 -15.73
CA SER A 398 -9.15 -31.94 -14.46
C SER A 398 -7.95 -31.27 -13.77
N ASP A 399 -7.39 -30.22 -14.38
CA ASP A 399 -6.22 -29.50 -13.86
C ASP A 399 -6.65 -28.41 -12.86
N VAL A 400 -6.51 -28.72 -11.57
CA VAL A 400 -6.91 -27.88 -10.42
C VAL A 400 -6.16 -26.55 -10.30
N ASN A 401 -5.12 -26.32 -11.11
CA ASN A 401 -4.27 -25.13 -11.05
C ASN A 401 -4.63 -24.06 -12.10
N LYS A 402 -5.69 -24.27 -12.88
CA LYS A 402 -6.18 -23.33 -13.90
C LYS A 402 -7.29 -22.43 -13.37
N VAL A 403 -7.32 -21.19 -13.84
CA VAL A 403 -8.29 -20.15 -13.39
C VAL A 403 -9.46 -20.08 -14.39
N LEU A 404 -10.71 -19.86 -13.94
CA LEU A 404 -11.89 -19.85 -14.83
C LEU A 404 -11.93 -18.58 -15.70
N GLY A 405 -12.26 -18.72 -17.00
CA GLY A 405 -12.41 -17.59 -17.93
C GLY A 405 -13.66 -16.75 -17.67
N ALA A 406 -13.67 -15.47 -18.06
CA ALA A 406 -14.83 -14.59 -17.87
C ALA A 406 -16.07 -15.01 -18.69
N ASP A 407 -15.85 -15.67 -19.83
CA ASP A 407 -16.86 -16.35 -20.64
C ASP A 407 -17.45 -17.56 -19.90
N GLN A 408 -16.62 -18.35 -19.22
CA GLN A 408 -17.09 -19.42 -18.34
C GLN A 408 -17.76 -18.89 -17.09
N ALA A 409 -17.31 -17.78 -16.51
CA ALA A 409 -17.94 -17.13 -15.37
C ALA A 409 -19.29 -16.50 -15.76
N ALA A 410 -19.42 -15.96 -16.97
CA ALA A 410 -20.69 -15.47 -17.52
C ALA A 410 -21.62 -16.62 -17.90
N ILE A 411 -21.10 -17.71 -18.45
CA ILE A 411 -21.81 -18.96 -18.67
C ILE A 411 -22.27 -19.52 -17.31
N LEU A 412 -21.39 -19.76 -16.32
CA LEU A 412 -21.73 -20.19 -14.95
C LEU A 412 -22.72 -19.25 -14.21
N ALA A 413 -22.63 -17.93 -14.45
CA ALA A 413 -23.55 -16.93 -13.90
C ALA A 413 -24.91 -16.88 -14.63
N THR A 414 -24.99 -17.35 -15.88
CA THR A 414 -26.24 -17.53 -16.64
C THR A 414 -26.77 -18.96 -16.58
N GLN A 415 -25.95 -19.90 -16.11
CA GLN A 415 -26.27 -21.31 -15.96
C GLN A 415 -26.98 -21.58 -14.63
N ASN A 416 -26.64 -20.89 -13.53
CA ASN A 416 -27.37 -21.09 -12.28
C ASN A 416 -28.62 -20.23 -12.27
N GLY A 417 -29.78 -20.89 -12.34
CA GLY A 417 -31.07 -20.26 -12.22
C GLY A 417 -31.77 -20.57 -10.91
N TRP A 418 -32.81 -19.78 -10.64
CA TRP A 418 -33.71 -19.94 -9.52
C TRP A 418 -35.10 -20.28 -10.04
N LEU A 419 -35.70 -21.35 -9.52
CA LEU A 419 -37.07 -21.73 -9.78
C LEU A 419 -37.99 -21.20 -8.67
N PHE A 420 -39.02 -20.46 -9.05
CA PHE A 420 -40.00 -19.87 -8.15
C PHE A 420 -41.36 -20.54 -8.36
N PRO A 421 -41.95 -21.22 -7.36
CA PRO A 421 -43.33 -21.64 -7.43
C PRO A 421 -44.25 -20.44 -7.24
N ARG A 422 -45.28 -20.28 -8.08
CA ARG A 422 -46.28 -19.21 -7.88
C ARG A 422 -47.36 -19.59 -6.86
N ASN A 423 -47.41 -20.84 -6.44
CA ASN A 423 -48.30 -21.38 -5.41
C ASN A 423 -47.48 -22.05 -4.30
N LYS A 424 -47.85 -21.84 -3.04
CA LYS A 424 -47.15 -22.40 -1.88
C LYS A 424 -47.16 -23.94 -1.90
N GLY A 425 -46.00 -24.56 -1.67
CA GLY A 425 -45.85 -26.03 -1.81
C GLY A 425 -45.98 -26.55 -3.25
N GLY A 426 -45.86 -25.66 -4.24
CA GLY A 426 -46.03 -25.98 -5.66
C GLY A 426 -44.92 -26.88 -6.23
N ILE A 427 -43.78 -27.00 -5.56
CA ILE A 427 -42.66 -27.84 -6.00
C ILE A 427 -42.39 -28.91 -4.94
N ARG A 428 -42.40 -30.18 -5.35
CA ARG A 428 -42.20 -31.32 -4.46
C ARG A 428 -41.44 -32.45 -5.13
N PHE A 429 -40.49 -33.01 -4.39
CA PHE A 429 -39.85 -34.26 -4.72
C PHE A 429 -40.59 -35.42 -4.06
N GLU A 430 -40.83 -36.47 -4.83
CA GLU A 430 -41.54 -37.67 -4.41
C GLU A 430 -40.77 -38.90 -4.91
N ASN A 431 -40.90 -40.01 -4.20
CA ASN A 431 -40.24 -41.28 -4.52
C ASN A 431 -38.71 -41.17 -4.61
N ILE A 432 -38.08 -40.34 -3.76
CA ILE A 432 -36.61 -40.28 -3.69
C ILE A 432 -36.09 -41.59 -3.09
N GLY A 433 -35.31 -42.35 -3.86
CA GLY A 433 -34.61 -43.53 -3.36
C GLY A 433 -33.91 -44.33 -4.43
N THR A 434 -33.59 -45.60 -4.11
CA THR A 434 -32.70 -46.43 -4.92
C THR A 434 -33.27 -46.86 -6.30
N THR A 435 -34.49 -46.48 -6.65
CA THR A 435 -35.12 -46.85 -7.92
C THR A 435 -35.50 -45.65 -8.79
N GLY A 436 -35.26 -44.42 -8.33
CA GLY A 436 -35.53 -43.20 -9.08
C GLY A 436 -35.91 -42.02 -8.19
N MET A 437 -36.34 -40.93 -8.83
CA MET A 437 -36.88 -39.74 -8.18
C MET A 437 -37.88 -39.06 -9.12
N SER A 438 -38.92 -38.44 -8.57
CA SER A 438 -39.85 -37.59 -9.29
C SER A 438 -39.86 -36.18 -8.71
N LEU A 439 -39.67 -35.16 -9.56
CA LEU A 439 -39.94 -33.77 -9.22
C LEU A 439 -41.29 -33.36 -9.84
N THR A 440 -42.21 -32.93 -8.99
CA THR A 440 -43.49 -32.36 -9.42
C THR A 440 -43.49 -30.84 -9.26
N ILE A 441 -43.91 -30.13 -10.30
CA ILE A 441 -44.20 -28.70 -10.30
C ILE A 441 -45.70 -28.52 -10.60
N ASN A 442 -46.46 -27.97 -9.66
CA ASN A 442 -47.91 -27.78 -9.73
C ASN A 442 -48.26 -26.41 -10.35
N GLY A 443 -48.60 -26.40 -11.64
CA GLY A 443 -49.10 -25.20 -12.33
C GLY A 443 -48.01 -24.15 -12.57
N ARG A 444 -48.34 -22.89 -12.28
CA ARG A 444 -47.53 -21.72 -12.64
C ARG A 444 -46.21 -21.64 -11.87
N TYR A 445 -45.14 -21.30 -12.58
CA TYR A 445 -43.81 -21.08 -12.03
C TYR A 445 -43.11 -19.92 -12.74
N SER A 446 -42.00 -19.48 -12.16
CA SER A 446 -41.05 -18.58 -12.83
C SER A 446 -39.64 -19.12 -12.70
N VAL A 447 -38.80 -18.90 -13.70
CA VAL A 447 -37.37 -19.24 -13.67
C VAL A 447 -36.57 -17.97 -13.90
N SER A 448 -35.65 -17.64 -12.99
CA SER A 448 -34.70 -16.54 -13.19
C SER A 448 -33.29 -17.03 -13.42
N TRP A 449 -32.51 -16.35 -14.25
CA TRP A 449 -31.06 -16.55 -14.36
C TRP A 449 -30.41 -15.23 -14.77
N GLY A 450 -29.29 -14.88 -14.14
CA GLY A 450 -28.74 -13.53 -14.25
C GLY A 450 -29.79 -12.44 -13.95
N ASN A 451 -30.01 -11.51 -14.89
CA ASN A 451 -31.03 -10.47 -14.82
C ASN A 451 -32.35 -10.82 -15.55
N THR A 452 -32.50 -12.07 -16.02
CA THR A 452 -33.67 -12.51 -16.81
C THR A 452 -34.62 -13.30 -15.94
N VAL A 453 -35.93 -13.12 -16.14
CA VAL A 453 -36.99 -13.93 -15.52
C VAL A 453 -37.99 -14.34 -16.59
N VAL A 454 -38.26 -15.64 -16.71
CA VAL A 454 -39.35 -16.19 -17.52
C VAL A 454 -40.43 -16.73 -16.60
N SER A 455 -41.69 -16.43 -16.90
CA SER A 455 -42.84 -16.91 -16.13
C SER A 455 -43.77 -17.69 -17.05
N ASN A 456 -44.23 -18.85 -16.59
CA ASN A 456 -45.28 -19.57 -17.27
C ASN A 456 -46.61 -19.26 -16.58
N ASP A 457 -47.16 -18.09 -16.94
CA ASP A 457 -48.35 -17.54 -16.29
C ASP A 457 -49.66 -18.15 -16.81
N ASP A 458 -49.64 -18.83 -17.96
CA ASP A 458 -50.86 -19.38 -18.59
C ASP A 458 -51.00 -20.91 -18.47
N ASP A 459 -49.91 -21.63 -18.16
CA ASP A 459 -49.94 -23.08 -17.95
C ASP A 459 -50.25 -23.45 -16.49
N THR A 460 -51.41 -24.05 -16.26
CA THR A 460 -51.83 -24.58 -14.95
C THR A 460 -51.64 -26.09 -14.83
N SER A 461 -51.04 -26.74 -15.84
CA SER A 461 -50.83 -28.19 -15.82
C SER A 461 -49.75 -28.59 -14.82
N GLN A 462 -49.86 -29.81 -14.28
CA GLN A 462 -48.84 -30.38 -13.42
C GLN A 462 -47.70 -30.93 -14.28
N LYS A 463 -46.47 -30.48 -14.04
CA LYS A 463 -45.27 -31.02 -14.67
C LYS A 463 -44.65 -32.07 -13.73
N VAL A 464 -44.45 -33.29 -14.24
CA VAL A 464 -43.81 -34.39 -13.51
C VAL A 464 -42.52 -34.76 -14.24
N ILE A 465 -41.39 -34.61 -13.55
CA ILE A 465 -40.05 -34.72 -14.12
C ILE A 465 -39.36 -35.86 -13.39
N SER A 466 -39.42 -37.04 -13.99
CA SER A 466 -38.91 -38.29 -13.41
C SER A 466 -37.50 -38.59 -13.90
N ALA A 467 -36.66 -39.12 -13.00
CA ALA A 467 -35.38 -39.73 -13.33
C ALA A 467 -35.46 -41.25 -13.06
N SER A 468 -35.30 -42.06 -14.11
CA SER A 468 -35.38 -43.53 -14.05
C SER A 468 -34.04 -44.25 -14.24
N ASP A 469 -33.03 -43.58 -14.85
CA ASP A 469 -31.71 -44.16 -15.09
C ASP A 469 -30.68 -43.59 -14.11
N VAL A 470 -30.15 -44.45 -13.24
CA VAL A 470 -29.45 -44.03 -12.03
C VAL A 470 -27.95 -43.81 -12.25
N TYR A 471 -27.51 -42.57 -12.09
CA TYR A 471 -26.10 -42.20 -11.96
C TYR A 471 -25.85 -41.58 -10.57
N SER A 472 -24.59 -41.54 -10.12
CA SER A 472 -24.25 -41.06 -8.77
C SER A 472 -24.73 -39.63 -8.47
N THR A 473 -24.84 -38.77 -9.49
CA THR A 473 -25.45 -37.44 -9.39
C THR A 473 -26.11 -37.03 -10.71
N MET A 474 -27.35 -36.56 -10.62
CA MET A 474 -28.18 -36.04 -11.71
C MET A 474 -28.49 -34.56 -11.46
N TYR A 475 -28.75 -33.78 -12.50
CA TYR A 475 -28.93 -32.33 -12.40
C TYR A 475 -30.21 -31.89 -13.10
N LEU A 476 -30.95 -30.98 -12.48
CA LEU A 476 -32.19 -30.45 -13.04
C LEU A 476 -31.89 -29.30 -13.97
N ILE A 477 -32.21 -29.47 -15.25
CA ILE A 477 -32.00 -28.48 -16.30
C ILE A 477 -33.34 -27.93 -16.74
N TYR A 478 -33.40 -26.61 -16.89
CA TYR A 478 -34.46 -25.87 -17.55
C TYR A 478 -34.00 -25.44 -18.94
N HIS A 479 -34.76 -25.84 -19.96
CA HIS A 479 -34.47 -25.56 -21.36
C HIS A 479 -35.13 -24.26 -21.79
N ILE A 480 -34.30 -23.25 -22.11
CA ILE A 480 -34.78 -21.90 -22.45
C ILE A 480 -35.60 -21.93 -23.75
N ASP A 481 -35.16 -22.74 -24.73
CA ASP A 481 -35.74 -22.74 -26.09
C ASP A 481 -37.17 -23.27 -26.15
N ASN A 482 -37.60 -24.09 -25.18
CA ASN A 482 -38.90 -24.77 -25.22
C ASN A 482 -39.66 -24.81 -23.89
N ASP A 483 -39.19 -24.12 -22.83
CA ASP A 483 -39.85 -24.04 -21.52
C ASP A 483 -40.13 -25.43 -20.88
N THR A 484 -39.15 -26.33 -20.99
CA THR A 484 -39.21 -27.70 -20.42
C THR A 484 -38.13 -27.98 -19.38
N PHE A 485 -38.33 -29.03 -18.58
CA PHE A 485 -37.40 -29.47 -17.55
C PHE A 485 -36.97 -30.92 -17.77
N THR A 486 -35.71 -31.22 -17.51
CA THR A 486 -35.16 -32.58 -17.60
C THR A 486 -34.15 -32.85 -16.49
N TRP A 487 -33.96 -34.14 -16.16
CA TRP A 487 -32.84 -34.60 -15.34
C TRP A 487 -31.71 -35.08 -16.23
N GLU A 488 -30.55 -34.43 -16.14
CA GLU A 488 -29.39 -34.72 -16.98
C GLU A 488 -28.16 -35.14 -16.17
N LYS A 489 -27.25 -35.87 -16.81
CA LYS A 489 -25.95 -36.26 -16.21
C LYS A 489 -24.98 -35.08 -16.24
N ALA A 490 -24.02 -35.07 -15.31
CA ALA A 490 -22.93 -34.08 -15.26
C ALA A 490 -22.28 -33.79 -16.64
N ALA A 491 -22.01 -34.84 -17.43
CA ALA A 491 -21.28 -34.72 -18.69
C ALA A 491 -22.08 -34.10 -19.85
N ASN A 492 -23.42 -34.03 -19.74
CA ASN A 492 -24.29 -33.51 -20.80
C ASN A 492 -24.63 -32.03 -20.61
N GLN A 493 -24.03 -31.38 -19.61
CA GLN A 493 -24.37 -30.02 -19.24
C GLN A 493 -23.72 -28.99 -20.16
N MET A 494 -24.61 -28.30 -20.89
CA MET A 494 -24.57 -26.87 -21.25
C MET A 494 -23.88 -26.41 -22.55
N ARG A 495 -24.73 -26.15 -23.56
CA ARG A 495 -24.80 -24.87 -24.29
C ARG A 495 -26.27 -24.42 -24.35
N GLY A 496 -26.61 -23.27 -23.75
CA GLY A 496 -27.93 -22.62 -23.92
C GLY A 496 -29.07 -22.93 -22.93
N ASN A 497 -28.81 -23.59 -21.78
CA ASN A 497 -29.84 -23.98 -20.79
C ASN A 497 -29.52 -23.46 -19.37
N VAL A 498 -30.43 -23.67 -18.41
CA VAL A 498 -30.33 -23.19 -17.02
C VAL A 498 -30.36 -24.36 -16.03
N LEU A 499 -29.33 -24.51 -15.22
CA LEU A 499 -29.22 -25.42 -14.08
C LEU A 499 -29.98 -24.87 -12.88
N LEU A 500 -30.88 -25.68 -12.35
CA LEU A 500 -31.72 -25.31 -11.21
C LEU A 500 -31.41 -26.12 -9.95
N GLY A 501 -30.71 -27.24 -10.04
CA GLY A 501 -30.47 -28.09 -8.87
C GLY A 501 -29.82 -29.42 -9.24
N TRP A 502 -29.60 -30.28 -8.25
CA TRP A 502 -29.02 -31.62 -8.42
C TRP A 502 -29.58 -32.63 -7.41
N TYR A 503 -29.49 -33.90 -7.76
CA TYR A 503 -29.84 -35.04 -6.92
C TYR A 503 -28.68 -36.03 -6.90
N ASN A 504 -28.24 -36.40 -5.70
CA ASN A 504 -27.24 -37.43 -5.47
C ASN A 504 -27.92 -38.69 -4.93
N TYR A 505 -27.89 -39.72 -5.76
CA TYR A 505 -28.54 -40.99 -5.48
C TYR A 505 -27.83 -41.82 -4.39
N VAL A 506 -26.51 -41.67 -4.23
CA VAL A 506 -25.75 -42.44 -3.22
C VAL A 506 -26.09 -41.97 -1.79
N THR A 507 -26.45 -40.71 -1.66
CA THR A 507 -26.73 -40.06 -0.36
C THR A 507 -28.20 -39.74 -0.16
N ASP A 508 -29.06 -40.04 -1.14
CA ASP A 508 -30.46 -39.62 -1.21
C ASP A 508 -30.68 -38.11 -0.98
N LYS A 509 -29.68 -37.29 -1.35
CA LYS A 509 -29.72 -35.84 -1.15
C LYS A 509 -30.12 -35.13 -2.43
N VAL A 510 -31.08 -34.21 -2.33
CA VAL A 510 -31.50 -33.35 -3.44
C VAL A 510 -31.40 -31.88 -3.05
N TYR A 511 -30.84 -31.10 -3.95
CA TYR A 511 -30.67 -29.66 -3.85
C TYR A 511 -31.38 -28.99 -5.03
N LEU A 512 -32.12 -27.94 -4.75
CA LEU A 512 -32.81 -27.15 -5.76
C LEU A 512 -32.68 -25.67 -5.39
N ASN A 513 -32.16 -24.85 -6.30
CA ASN A 513 -32.21 -23.38 -6.23
C ASN A 513 -33.67 -22.94 -6.38
N CYS A 514 -34.38 -22.97 -5.27
CA CYS A 514 -35.79 -22.63 -5.15
C CYS A 514 -36.02 -21.98 -3.79
N ASP A 515 -36.96 -21.04 -3.71
CA ASP A 515 -37.32 -20.38 -2.44
C ASP A 515 -38.02 -21.34 -1.47
N GLU A 516 -38.77 -22.32 -1.98
CA GLU A 516 -39.48 -23.32 -1.19
C GLU A 516 -39.73 -24.60 -2.01
N TYR A 517 -39.29 -25.75 -1.50
CA TYR A 517 -39.68 -27.06 -2.05
C TYR A 517 -39.83 -28.09 -0.93
N THR A 518 -40.47 -29.23 -1.23
CA THR A 518 -40.63 -30.32 -0.26
C THR A 518 -39.97 -31.60 -0.76
N ILE A 519 -39.54 -32.47 0.15
CA ILE A 519 -39.03 -33.82 -0.12
C ILE A 519 -39.90 -34.81 0.63
N ASN A 520 -40.58 -35.71 -0.08
CA ASN A 520 -41.49 -36.71 0.48
C ASN A 520 -42.49 -36.12 1.50
N GLY A 521 -42.99 -34.91 1.22
CA GLY A 521 -43.95 -34.20 2.08
C GLY A 521 -43.36 -33.35 3.21
N MET A 522 -42.03 -33.28 3.36
CA MET A 522 -41.34 -32.44 4.36
C MET A 522 -40.71 -31.18 3.71
N PRO A 523 -40.77 -29.99 4.32
CA PRO A 523 -40.12 -28.77 3.80
C PRO A 523 -38.58 -28.90 3.72
N ALA A 524 -37.99 -28.46 2.60
CA ALA A 524 -36.55 -28.34 2.39
C ALA A 524 -36.18 -26.87 2.11
N SER A 525 -35.06 -26.37 2.63
CA SER A 525 -34.56 -25.01 2.40
C SER A 525 -33.05 -24.99 2.13
N ASN A 526 -32.57 -23.98 1.40
CA ASN A 526 -31.20 -23.83 0.86
C ASN A 526 -30.09 -23.65 1.92
N TYR A 527 -29.91 -24.60 2.84
CA TYR A 527 -28.87 -24.54 3.88
C TYR A 527 -27.43 -24.85 3.38
N ASP A 528 -27.24 -25.33 2.14
CA ASP A 528 -25.92 -25.76 1.64
C ASP A 528 -24.99 -24.61 1.16
N LEU A 529 -25.51 -23.42 0.84
CA LEU A 529 -24.68 -22.23 0.56
C LEU A 529 -24.05 -21.64 1.83
N ALA A 530 -24.70 -21.83 3.00
CA ALA A 530 -24.16 -21.41 4.28
C ALA A 530 -22.90 -22.22 4.66
N GLU A 531 -22.82 -23.50 4.31
CA GLU A 531 -21.68 -24.37 4.61
C GLU A 531 -20.43 -24.03 3.76
N ILE A 532 -20.62 -23.64 2.49
CA ILE A 532 -19.52 -23.19 1.62
C ILE A 532 -19.00 -21.81 2.05
N ALA A 533 -19.89 -20.87 2.39
CA ALA A 533 -19.50 -19.57 2.95
C ALA A 533 -18.78 -19.73 4.31
N TYR A 534 -19.24 -20.68 5.13
CA TYR A 534 -18.66 -21.01 6.42
C TYR A 534 -17.25 -21.62 6.32
N ASN A 535 -17.01 -22.51 5.36
CA ASN A 535 -15.69 -23.11 5.15
C ASN A 535 -14.61 -22.10 4.71
N ASN A 536 -15.01 -20.96 4.13
CA ASN A 536 -14.12 -19.88 3.72
C ASN A 536 -13.81 -18.85 4.83
N ILE A 537 -14.39 -19.00 6.03
CA ILE A 537 -14.07 -18.13 7.17
C ILE A 537 -12.66 -18.48 7.67
N PRO A 538 -11.73 -17.50 7.75
CA PRO A 538 -10.39 -17.73 8.27
C PRO A 538 -10.40 -18.27 9.71
N THR A 539 -9.65 -19.34 9.94
CA THR A 539 -9.45 -19.90 11.28
C THR A 539 -8.45 -19.03 12.04
N THR A 540 -8.84 -18.54 13.21
CA THR A 540 -7.92 -17.95 14.19
C THR A 540 -7.26 -19.08 14.96
N VAL A 541 -5.93 -19.12 15.00
CA VAL A 541 -5.18 -20.10 15.80
C VAL A 541 -4.54 -19.39 16.98
N ILE A 542 -4.84 -19.87 18.19
CA ILE A 542 -4.36 -19.30 19.45
C ILE A 542 -3.60 -20.39 20.21
N GLN A 543 -2.33 -20.16 20.47
CA GLN A 543 -1.52 -20.98 21.36
C GLN A 543 -1.51 -20.37 22.75
N LEU A 544 -1.91 -21.19 23.72
CA LEU A 544 -1.93 -20.86 25.14
C LEU A 544 -0.89 -21.70 25.86
N LYS A 545 -0.25 -21.14 26.88
CA LYS A 545 0.64 -21.89 27.78
C LYS A 545 0.00 -21.97 29.16
N LYS A 546 0.14 -23.11 29.83
CA LYS A 546 -0.32 -23.25 31.22
C LYS A 546 0.62 -22.52 32.16
N TYR A 547 0.01 -21.70 33.01
CA TYR A 547 0.65 -21.14 34.18
C TYR A 547 0.12 -21.79 35.46
N ALA A 548 0.90 -21.73 36.53
CA ALA A 548 0.66 -22.50 37.76
C ALA A 548 -0.71 -22.22 38.43
N ASP A 549 -1.28 -21.01 38.27
CA ASP A 549 -2.48 -20.60 39.03
C ASP A 549 -3.71 -20.28 38.15
N GLY A 550 -4.17 -21.28 37.39
CA GLY A 550 -5.59 -21.46 37.10
C GLY A 550 -6.36 -20.43 36.25
N GLY A 551 -5.67 -19.51 35.55
CA GLY A 551 -6.30 -18.52 34.67
C GLY A 551 -7.09 -19.10 33.49
N HIS A 552 -8.01 -18.32 32.92
CA HIS A 552 -8.83 -18.70 31.78
C HIS A 552 -8.91 -17.60 30.69
N LEU A 553 -9.24 -17.98 29.45
CA LEU A 553 -9.45 -17.11 28.29
C LEU A 553 -10.95 -17.04 27.97
N ASN A 554 -11.49 -15.86 27.68
CA ASN A 554 -12.88 -15.70 27.23
C ASN A 554 -12.93 -15.38 25.72
N ILE A 555 -13.47 -16.30 24.94
CA ILE A 555 -13.69 -16.11 23.50
C ILE A 555 -15.14 -15.65 23.33
N ASN A 556 -15.34 -14.38 22.95
CA ASN A 556 -16.67 -13.85 22.69
C ASN A 556 -17.08 -14.15 21.24
N MET A 557 -18.09 -14.99 21.10
CA MET A 557 -18.61 -15.50 19.84
C MET A 557 -19.91 -14.77 19.53
N THR A 558 -19.85 -13.70 18.74
CA THR A 558 -21.03 -12.87 18.42
C THR A 558 -21.65 -13.14 17.06
N SER A 559 -21.13 -14.12 16.31
CA SER A 559 -21.53 -14.30 14.92
C SER A 559 -22.90 -15.00 14.80
N SER A 560 -23.69 -14.57 13.81
CA SER A 560 -24.96 -15.21 13.40
C SER A 560 -24.75 -16.43 12.49
N ILE A 561 -23.49 -16.78 12.23
CA ILE A 561 -23.05 -17.92 11.43
C ILE A 561 -22.57 -19.01 12.40
N ASP A 562 -22.63 -20.27 11.97
CA ASP A 562 -22.03 -21.36 12.76
C ASP A 562 -20.59 -20.95 13.11
N THR A 563 -20.18 -21.21 14.35
CA THR A 563 -18.83 -20.95 14.84
C THR A 563 -18.28 -22.32 15.20
N GLU A 564 -17.08 -22.67 14.74
CA GLU A 564 -16.38 -23.90 15.16
C GLU A 564 -15.14 -23.51 15.93
N VAL A 565 -15.13 -23.96 17.18
CA VAL A 565 -13.96 -23.89 18.04
C VAL A 565 -13.49 -25.32 18.24
N LYS A 566 -12.26 -25.59 17.83
CA LYS A 566 -11.55 -26.86 18.04
C LYS A 566 -10.38 -26.63 18.96
N ILE A 567 -10.19 -27.53 19.91
CA ILE A 567 -9.24 -27.35 21.00
C ILE A 567 -8.41 -28.60 21.17
N THR A 568 -7.10 -28.42 21.18
CA THR A 568 -6.11 -29.48 21.42
C THR A 568 -5.38 -29.17 22.72
N GLY A 569 -5.72 -29.91 23.78
CA GLY A 569 -5.24 -29.67 25.15
C GLY A 569 -6.05 -28.59 25.89
N GLY A 570 -6.24 -28.74 27.20
CA GLY A 570 -7.00 -27.78 28.02
C GLY A 570 -8.42 -28.23 28.40
N ARG A 571 -9.18 -27.33 29.02
CA ARG A 571 -10.59 -27.52 29.38
C ARG A 571 -11.44 -26.32 29.00
N VAL A 572 -12.73 -26.53 28.74
CA VAL A 572 -13.69 -25.50 28.34
C VAL A 572 -14.97 -25.56 29.15
N SER A 573 -15.64 -24.41 29.28
CA SER A 573 -16.98 -24.27 29.86
C SER A 573 -17.67 -22.99 29.35
N PHE A 574 -19.00 -22.97 29.40
CA PHE A 574 -19.80 -21.74 29.25
C PHE A 574 -19.94 -20.97 30.57
N ASP A 575 -19.50 -21.58 31.67
CA ASP A 575 -19.40 -21.01 33.01
C ASP A 575 -17.91 -20.89 33.40
N PRO A 576 -17.42 -19.71 33.83
CA PRO A 576 -16.02 -19.51 34.20
C PRO A 576 -15.56 -20.29 35.43
N THR A 577 -16.45 -20.99 36.14
CA THR A 577 -16.15 -21.68 37.41
C THR A 577 -15.98 -23.20 37.31
N ASP A 578 -16.50 -23.85 36.27
CA ASP A 578 -16.74 -25.32 36.32
C ASP A 578 -15.92 -26.17 35.33
N PHE A 579 -15.25 -25.58 34.32
CA PHE A 579 -14.32 -26.22 33.38
C PHE A 579 -14.45 -27.76 33.21
N ARG A 580 -15.60 -28.20 32.65
CA ARG A 580 -16.01 -29.61 32.67
C ARG A 580 -15.55 -30.43 31.46
N GLU A 581 -15.27 -29.79 30.33
CA GLU A 581 -15.03 -30.49 29.06
C GLU A 581 -13.56 -30.38 28.63
N SER A 582 -12.95 -31.45 28.13
CA SER A 582 -11.51 -31.49 27.79
C SER A 582 -11.17 -31.33 26.29
N SER A 583 -12.19 -31.35 25.41
CA SER A 583 -12.07 -31.14 23.97
C SER A 583 -13.47 -31.14 23.35
N VAL A 584 -13.83 -30.10 22.59
CA VAL A 584 -15.19 -29.94 22.07
C VAL A 584 -15.11 -29.37 20.67
N ASN A 585 -15.85 -29.95 19.72
CA ASN A 585 -16.22 -29.25 18.49
C ASN A 585 -17.53 -28.54 18.79
N ILE A 586 -17.45 -27.27 19.18
CA ILE A 586 -18.66 -26.48 19.44
C ILE A 586 -19.14 -25.98 18.10
N ARG A 587 -20.32 -26.42 17.66
CA ARG A 587 -21.07 -25.85 16.53
C ARG A 587 -22.47 -25.50 17.04
N LYS A 588 -22.70 -24.23 17.39
CA LYS A 588 -24.04 -23.78 17.82
C LYS A 588 -24.22 -22.28 17.73
N GLY A 589 -25.41 -21.88 17.25
CA GLY A 589 -25.93 -20.52 17.35
C GLY A 589 -26.50 -20.16 18.72
N ILE A 590 -26.38 -18.86 19.04
CA ILE A 590 -26.95 -18.11 20.18
C ILE A 590 -26.39 -18.41 21.59
N ALA A 591 -25.07 -18.62 21.73
CA ALA A 591 -24.37 -18.45 23.01
C ALA A 591 -23.06 -17.67 22.80
N THR A 592 -22.86 -16.63 23.61
CA THR A 592 -21.99 -15.48 23.31
C THR A 592 -20.57 -15.57 23.87
N ASN A 593 -20.26 -16.46 24.81
CA ASN A 593 -18.94 -16.50 25.46
C ASN A 593 -18.47 -17.94 25.72
N LEU A 594 -17.20 -18.21 25.47
CA LEU A 594 -16.54 -19.49 25.75
C LEU A 594 -15.35 -19.28 26.69
N TYR A 595 -15.36 -19.95 27.84
CA TYR A 595 -14.28 -19.87 28.82
C TYR A 595 -13.34 -21.08 28.70
N PHE A 596 -12.07 -20.82 28.41
CA PHE A 596 -11.05 -21.83 28.22
C PHE A 596 -9.98 -21.79 29.32
N ARG A 597 -9.61 -22.94 29.88
CA ARG A 597 -8.52 -23.08 30.86
C ARG A 597 -7.47 -24.05 30.36
N CYS A 598 -6.21 -23.59 30.30
CA CYS A 598 -5.08 -24.45 29.91
C CYS A 598 -4.68 -25.36 31.08
N VAL A 599 -4.93 -26.67 30.99
CA VAL A 599 -4.50 -27.65 32.01
C VAL A 599 -3.29 -28.47 31.58
N GLU A 600 -2.91 -28.42 30.30
CA GLU A 600 -1.69 -29.00 29.73
C GLU A 600 -0.59 -27.94 29.58
N PRO A 601 0.71 -28.28 29.45
CA PRO A 601 1.80 -27.30 29.31
C PRO A 601 1.53 -26.23 28.24
N TYR A 602 0.86 -26.63 27.15
CA TYR A 602 0.30 -25.75 26.15
C TYR A 602 -1.06 -26.28 25.66
N ALA A 603 -1.85 -25.40 25.07
CA ALA A 603 -3.08 -25.72 24.37
C ALA A 603 -3.17 -24.91 23.07
N VAL A 604 -3.80 -25.50 22.05
CA VAL A 604 -4.06 -24.82 20.78
C VAL A 604 -5.56 -24.72 20.58
N ILE A 605 -6.04 -23.51 20.30
CA ILE A 605 -7.42 -23.20 19.97
C ILE A 605 -7.47 -22.78 18.51
N GLU A 606 -8.29 -23.47 17.72
CA GLU A 606 -8.62 -23.12 16.34
C GLU A 606 -10.08 -22.66 16.32
N ALA A 607 -10.33 -21.38 16.01
CA ALA A 607 -11.67 -20.81 16.07
C ALA A 607 -12.04 -20.08 14.77
N LYS A 608 -13.16 -20.47 14.14
CA LYS A 608 -13.74 -19.79 12.97
C LYS A 608 -14.88 -18.88 13.38
N GLY A 609 -15.02 -17.71 12.74
CA GLY A 609 -16.15 -16.79 12.98
C GLY A 609 -16.00 -15.93 14.24
N VAL A 610 -14.76 -15.67 14.67
CA VAL A 610 -14.48 -14.90 15.88
C VAL A 610 -14.43 -13.40 15.58
N TYR A 611 -15.22 -12.62 16.31
CA TYR A 611 -15.27 -11.16 16.19
C TYR A 611 -14.46 -10.45 17.27
N ALA A 612 -14.44 -11.00 18.50
CA ALA A 612 -13.76 -10.41 19.64
C ALA A 612 -13.04 -11.47 20.48
N LEU A 613 -11.80 -11.18 20.84
CA LEU A 613 -10.98 -12.03 21.71
C LEU A 613 -10.62 -11.26 22.97
N SER A 614 -10.94 -11.83 24.13
CA SER A 614 -10.66 -11.21 25.41
C SER A 614 -10.07 -12.19 26.41
N SER A 615 -8.94 -11.85 27.02
CA SER A 615 -8.56 -12.50 28.27
C SER A 615 -9.24 -11.78 29.42
N ASP A 616 -10.46 -12.17 29.76
CA ASP A 616 -11.13 -11.65 30.96
C ASP A 616 -10.60 -12.41 32.17
N SER A 617 -9.67 -11.81 32.89
CA SER A 617 -9.48 -12.19 34.28
C SER A 617 -9.04 -10.98 35.09
N GLN A 618 -9.85 -10.63 36.09
CA GLN A 618 -9.40 -9.94 37.30
C GLN A 618 -8.40 -10.81 38.10
N PHE A 619 -8.13 -12.03 37.65
CA PHE A 619 -7.23 -13.04 38.22
C PHE A 619 -6.03 -13.29 37.30
N SER A 620 -5.21 -12.25 37.11
CA SER A 620 -3.76 -12.24 36.86
C SER A 620 -3.03 -13.32 36.02
N ASN A 621 -3.62 -14.35 35.40
CA ASN A 621 -2.87 -15.52 34.91
C ASN A 621 -3.29 -16.03 33.52
N SER A 622 -3.87 -15.17 32.67
CA SER A 622 -4.17 -15.51 31.27
C SER A 622 -2.95 -15.22 30.39
N TYR A 623 -2.21 -16.25 29.95
CA TYR A 623 -0.99 -16.12 29.14
C TYR A 623 -1.25 -16.42 27.66
N VAL A 624 -1.63 -15.39 26.89
CA VAL A 624 -1.68 -15.49 25.42
C VAL A 624 -0.30 -15.19 24.87
N SER A 625 0.32 -16.16 24.19
CA SER A 625 1.64 -16.06 23.58
C SER A 625 1.53 -16.29 22.09
N GLN A 626 1.23 -15.22 21.35
CA GLN A 626 0.89 -15.30 19.92
C GLN A 626 1.57 -14.17 19.15
N ASN A 627 1.88 -14.39 17.88
CA ASN A 627 2.21 -13.30 16.98
C ASN A 627 0.91 -12.60 16.54
N ILE A 628 0.93 -11.26 16.48
CA ILE A 628 -0.23 -10.44 16.12
C ILE A 628 -0.79 -10.77 14.72
N ARG A 629 0.05 -11.28 13.80
CA ARG A 629 -0.36 -11.71 12.44
C ARG A 629 -1.21 -12.98 12.42
N ASP A 630 -1.20 -13.75 13.50
CA ASP A 630 -1.90 -15.04 13.55
C ASP A 630 -3.36 -14.89 14.01
N PHE A 631 -3.78 -13.68 14.39
CA PHE A 631 -5.20 -13.37 14.61
C PHE A 631 -5.93 -13.31 13.26
N GLY A 632 -7.08 -13.99 13.17
CA GLY A 632 -7.81 -14.15 11.91
C GLY A 632 -8.37 -12.84 11.33
N LYS A 633 -8.57 -12.82 10.01
CA LYS A 633 -9.29 -11.72 9.35
C LYS A 633 -10.76 -11.73 9.81
N GLY A 634 -11.31 -10.56 10.13
CA GLY A 634 -12.65 -10.40 10.72
C GLY A 634 -12.67 -10.16 12.23
N VAL A 635 -11.54 -10.33 12.94
CA VAL A 635 -11.43 -9.91 14.33
C VAL A 635 -11.43 -8.38 14.40
N THR A 636 -12.31 -7.81 15.22
CA THR A 636 -12.44 -6.36 15.38
C THR A 636 -11.96 -5.86 16.73
N GLN A 637 -11.89 -6.74 17.73
CA GLN A 637 -11.46 -6.41 19.09
C GLN A 637 -10.45 -7.42 19.62
N LEU A 638 -9.31 -6.91 20.11
CA LEU A 638 -8.27 -7.67 20.78
C LEU A 638 -8.03 -7.07 22.17
N ILE A 639 -8.39 -7.81 23.22
CA ILE A 639 -8.34 -7.32 24.61
C ILE A 639 -7.51 -8.29 25.47
N PHE A 640 -6.23 -7.97 25.62
CA PHE A 640 -5.20 -8.78 26.28
C PHE A 640 -4.50 -7.97 27.38
N GLN A 641 -5.25 -7.57 28.39
CA GLN A 641 -4.77 -6.63 29.40
C GLN A 641 -3.79 -7.24 30.41
N TYR A 642 -3.86 -8.53 30.78
CA TYR A 642 -3.01 -9.04 31.86
C TYR A 642 -2.13 -10.21 31.40
N ASN A 643 -0.82 -10.12 31.66
CA ASN A 643 0.16 -11.22 31.53
C ASN A 643 0.21 -11.96 30.18
N ASN A 644 0.36 -11.20 29.08
CA ASN A 644 0.48 -11.72 27.72
C ASN A 644 1.89 -11.56 27.13
N ASN A 645 2.18 -12.35 26.10
CA ASN A 645 3.37 -12.26 25.26
C ASN A 645 2.95 -12.15 23.78
N ILE A 646 2.26 -11.05 23.47
CA ILE A 646 1.92 -10.69 22.10
C ILE A 646 3.15 -10.10 21.42
N SER A 647 3.53 -10.68 20.29
CA SER A 647 4.73 -10.32 19.52
C SER A 647 4.37 -9.96 18.09
N GLY A 648 5.33 -9.42 17.33
CA GLY A 648 5.16 -9.08 15.91
C GLY A 648 5.05 -7.58 15.66
N ASN A 649 4.63 -7.21 14.45
CA ASN A 649 4.62 -5.82 14.02
C ASN A 649 3.19 -5.26 13.98
N ILE A 650 3.00 -3.98 14.26
CA ILE A 650 1.68 -3.37 14.22
C ILE A 650 1.07 -3.30 12.81
N TYR A 651 1.87 -3.36 11.74
CA TYR A 651 1.36 -3.51 10.36
C TYR A 651 0.65 -4.84 10.12
N ASP A 652 0.94 -5.85 10.94
CA ASP A 652 0.31 -7.17 10.89
C ASP A 652 -1.01 -7.22 11.69
N ILE A 653 -1.41 -6.13 12.36
CA ILE A 653 -2.72 -6.07 13.02
C ILE A 653 -3.81 -6.28 11.95
N PRO A 654 -4.77 -7.20 12.16
CA PRO A 654 -5.85 -7.41 11.20
C PRO A 654 -6.60 -6.10 10.92
N ARG A 655 -6.85 -5.81 9.63
CA ARG A 655 -7.37 -4.51 9.18
C ARG A 655 -8.72 -4.09 9.78
N ASP A 656 -9.52 -5.07 10.22
CA ASP A 656 -10.84 -4.85 10.81
C ASP A 656 -10.77 -4.53 12.31
N VAL A 657 -9.59 -4.68 12.95
CA VAL A 657 -9.39 -4.34 14.35
C VAL A 657 -9.60 -2.84 14.55
N ASN A 658 -10.63 -2.50 15.30
CA ASN A 658 -10.92 -1.14 15.73
C ASN A 658 -10.63 -0.90 17.22
N TYR A 659 -10.51 -1.97 18.01
CA TYR A 659 -10.25 -1.92 19.43
C TYR A 659 -9.06 -2.82 19.79
N LEU A 660 -7.95 -2.20 20.20
CA LEU A 660 -6.74 -2.90 20.62
C LEU A 660 -6.37 -2.49 22.04
N ALA A 661 -6.33 -3.46 22.96
CA ALA A 661 -5.85 -3.25 24.33
C ALA A 661 -4.89 -4.36 24.73
N ILE A 662 -3.60 -4.05 24.84
CA ILE A 662 -2.55 -5.03 25.15
C ILE A 662 -1.73 -4.56 26.36
N GLY A 663 -1.56 -5.46 27.33
CA GLY A 663 -0.68 -5.32 28.49
C GLY A 663 -1.27 -4.53 29.67
N ASN A 664 -0.80 -4.86 30.90
CA ASN A 664 -1.17 -4.31 32.22
C ASN A 664 -0.69 -5.18 33.43
N ALA A 665 0.41 -5.96 33.37
CA ALA A 665 0.85 -6.75 34.55
C ALA A 665 2.36 -7.11 34.59
N SER A 666 2.84 -7.49 35.77
CA SER A 666 4.28 -7.60 36.11
C SER A 666 5.10 -8.64 35.33
N ILE A 667 4.47 -9.61 34.65
CA ILE A 667 5.17 -10.66 33.88
C ILE A 667 4.87 -10.58 32.36
N SER A 668 4.21 -9.52 31.88
CA SER A 668 3.93 -9.37 30.45
C SER A 668 5.21 -9.04 29.65
N GLU A 669 5.47 -9.77 28.58
CA GLU A 669 6.64 -9.60 27.71
C GLU A 669 6.26 -9.20 26.28
N ASN A 670 5.19 -8.41 26.09
CA ASN A 670 4.74 -8.05 24.75
C ASN A 670 5.84 -7.29 23.99
N THR A 671 6.18 -7.76 22.79
CA THR A 671 7.30 -7.25 21.95
C THR A 671 6.80 -6.64 20.64
N LEU A 672 5.65 -5.96 20.69
CA LEU A 672 5.09 -5.28 19.52
C LEU A 672 6.00 -4.17 19.02
N LYS A 673 6.20 -4.10 17.70
CA LYS A 673 7.03 -3.09 17.03
C LYS A 673 6.30 -2.41 15.89
N GLY A 674 6.70 -1.18 15.56
CA GLY A 674 6.34 -0.52 14.30
C GLY A 674 5.96 0.95 14.47
N ILE A 675 5.36 1.52 13.43
CA ILE A 675 5.07 2.95 13.33
C ILE A 675 3.57 3.27 13.20
N PHE A 676 3.14 4.46 13.65
CA PHE A 676 1.72 4.83 13.64
C PHE A 676 1.02 4.75 12.28
N SER A 677 1.73 4.98 11.17
CA SER A 677 1.16 4.86 9.82
C SER A 677 0.70 3.44 9.45
N ASP A 678 1.17 2.45 10.19
CA ASP A 678 0.81 1.04 10.01
C ASP A 678 -0.48 0.65 10.75
N LEU A 679 -0.99 1.51 11.63
CA LEU A 679 -2.19 1.22 12.40
C LEU A 679 -3.43 1.12 11.48
N PRO A 680 -4.37 0.20 11.76
CA PRO A 680 -5.64 0.12 11.08
C PRO A 680 -6.40 1.46 11.07
N ARG A 681 -6.83 1.92 9.89
CA ARG A 681 -7.52 3.21 9.71
C ARG A 681 -8.86 3.32 10.44
N LEU A 682 -9.50 2.19 10.76
CA LEU A 682 -10.78 2.15 11.47
C LEU A 682 -10.60 2.13 13.01
N MET A 683 -9.37 2.20 13.52
CA MET A 683 -9.10 2.15 14.94
C MET A 683 -9.70 3.32 15.70
N THR A 684 -10.43 2.99 16.77
CA THR A 684 -11.07 3.93 17.71
C THR A 684 -10.45 3.85 19.09
N TYR A 685 -9.89 2.69 19.47
CA TYR A 685 -9.29 2.47 20.78
C TYR A 685 -7.92 1.80 20.66
N LEU A 686 -6.89 2.46 21.18
CA LEU A 686 -5.53 1.95 21.22
C LEU A 686 -4.95 2.05 22.63
N ARG A 687 -4.66 0.89 23.23
CA ARG A 687 -3.88 0.76 24.46
C ARG A 687 -2.76 -0.23 24.26
N ILE A 688 -1.52 0.20 24.50
CA ILE A 688 -0.35 -0.67 24.57
C ILE A 688 0.43 -0.34 25.84
N THR A 689 0.65 -1.35 26.68
CA THR A 689 1.44 -1.26 27.91
C THR A 689 2.48 -2.36 27.93
N SER A 690 3.74 -2.03 27.63
CA SER A 690 4.86 -2.99 27.69
C SER A 690 6.20 -2.29 27.61
N SER A 691 7.09 -2.56 28.57
CA SER A 691 8.47 -2.04 28.56
C SER A 691 9.33 -2.58 27.41
N LYS A 692 8.87 -3.61 26.69
CA LYS A 692 9.56 -4.21 25.54
C LYS A 692 8.91 -3.88 24.19
N ALA A 693 7.76 -3.18 24.20
CA ALA A 693 7.16 -2.70 22.96
C ALA A 693 7.89 -1.44 22.47
N GLU A 694 8.10 -1.37 21.16
CA GLU A 694 8.81 -0.31 20.46
C GLU A 694 7.86 0.31 19.42
N ILE A 695 7.06 1.28 19.88
CA ILE A 695 6.09 1.98 19.04
C ILE A 695 6.60 3.41 18.82
N SER A 696 6.60 3.85 17.56
CA SER A 696 7.10 5.17 17.17
C SER A 696 6.24 5.78 16.06
N GLY A 697 6.58 7.00 15.62
CA GLY A 697 5.91 7.66 14.50
C GLY A 697 5.41 9.06 14.85
N ASP A 698 4.90 9.73 13.83
CA ASP A 698 4.30 11.06 13.96
C ASP A 698 2.83 10.96 14.37
N VAL A 699 2.38 11.77 15.33
CA VAL A 699 0.97 11.81 15.72
C VAL A 699 0.02 12.19 14.59
N ALA A 700 0.51 12.80 13.51
CA ALA A 700 -0.26 13.07 12.29
C ALA A 700 -0.75 11.79 11.58
N ASP A 701 -0.04 10.68 11.78
CA ASP A 701 -0.36 9.37 11.20
C ASP A 701 -1.35 8.55 12.04
N LEU A 702 -1.71 9.05 13.24
CA LEU A 702 -2.70 8.37 14.07
C LEU A 702 -4.05 8.24 13.34
N PRO A 703 -4.76 7.11 13.50
CA PRO A 703 -6.10 6.93 12.94
C PRO A 703 -7.05 8.06 13.32
N ARG A 704 -7.67 8.71 12.33
CA ARG A 704 -8.48 9.92 12.56
C ARG A 704 -9.79 9.69 13.32
N LYS A 705 -10.19 8.44 13.54
CA LYS A 705 -11.35 8.04 14.37
C LYS A 705 -10.98 7.68 15.81
N LEU A 706 -9.71 7.79 16.19
CA LEU A 706 -9.23 7.41 17.51
C LEU A 706 -9.86 8.29 18.59
N THR A 707 -10.50 7.67 19.58
CA THR A 707 -11.08 8.34 20.76
C THR A 707 -10.26 8.08 22.02
N PHE A 708 -9.52 6.97 22.05
CA PHE A 708 -8.71 6.56 23.19
C PHE A 708 -7.29 6.18 22.77
N LEU A 709 -6.30 6.86 23.34
CA LEU A 709 -4.88 6.58 23.16
C LEU A 709 -4.19 6.41 24.52
N TYR A 710 -3.68 5.21 24.78
CA TYR A 710 -2.83 4.93 25.94
C TYR A 710 -1.57 4.20 25.49
N LEU A 711 -0.42 4.84 25.60
CA LEU A 711 0.88 4.24 25.28
C LEU A 711 1.81 4.38 26.49
N ASN A 712 1.99 3.26 27.20
CA ASN A 712 3.02 3.12 28.24
C ASN A 712 3.98 2.03 27.80
N THR A 713 4.80 2.37 26.83
CA THR A 713 5.82 1.49 26.27
C THR A 713 7.20 1.98 26.70
N SER A 714 8.30 1.33 26.28
CA SER A 714 9.66 1.65 26.76
C SER A 714 9.97 3.16 26.77
N SER A 715 10.87 3.61 27.66
CA SER A 715 11.19 5.04 27.83
C SER A 715 11.79 5.74 26.60
N ALA A 716 12.05 5.01 25.51
CA ALA A 716 12.66 5.50 24.28
C ALA A 716 11.68 5.58 23.08
N ASN A 717 10.36 5.58 23.32
CA ASN A 717 9.40 5.77 22.22
C ASN A 717 9.72 7.06 21.43
N ASN A 718 10.05 6.89 20.16
CA ASN A 718 10.27 8.01 19.25
C ASN A 718 8.92 8.51 18.71
N ILE A 719 8.05 8.98 19.61
CA ILE A 719 6.79 9.63 19.26
C ILE A 719 7.09 11.09 18.97
N ALA A 720 6.74 11.53 17.76
CA ALA A 720 6.99 12.87 17.25
C ALA A 720 5.69 13.54 16.80
N GLY A 721 5.78 14.80 16.40
CA GLY A 721 4.70 15.55 15.76
C GLY A 721 4.11 16.62 16.67
N ASN A 722 3.09 17.29 16.13
CA ASN A 722 2.48 18.46 16.77
C ASN A 722 1.08 18.13 17.33
N VAL A 723 0.74 18.71 18.48
CA VAL A 723 -0.61 18.64 19.07
C VAL A 723 -1.72 18.97 18.08
N VAL A 724 -1.51 19.89 17.14
CA VAL A 724 -2.49 20.27 16.11
C VAL A 724 -2.93 19.11 15.23
N ASP A 725 -2.06 18.11 15.07
CA ASP A 725 -2.29 16.95 14.21
C ASP A 725 -2.99 15.80 14.92
N LEU A 726 -3.15 15.87 16.25
CA LEU A 726 -3.88 14.87 17.03
C LEU A 726 -5.32 14.68 16.49
N PRO A 727 -5.83 13.44 16.44
CA PRO A 727 -7.21 13.19 16.07
C PRO A 727 -8.19 14.00 16.93
N ARG A 728 -9.04 14.81 16.27
CA ARG A 728 -10.00 15.70 16.97
C ARG A 728 -11.09 14.94 17.72
N SER A 729 -11.25 13.64 17.47
CA SER A 729 -12.14 12.72 18.19
C SER A 729 -11.60 12.23 19.53
N LEU A 730 -10.34 12.54 19.88
CA LEU A 730 -9.76 12.06 21.14
C LEU A 730 -10.48 12.60 22.37
N GLU A 731 -10.81 11.68 23.27
CA GLU A 731 -11.39 11.93 24.59
C GLU A 731 -10.40 11.56 25.71
N HIS A 732 -9.45 10.65 25.42
CA HIS A 732 -8.46 10.15 26.37
C HIS A 732 -7.09 10.07 25.70
N ILE A 733 -6.09 10.75 26.26
CA ILE A 733 -4.69 10.61 25.86
C ILE A 733 -3.77 10.43 27.07
N GLN A 734 -3.06 9.31 27.11
CA GLN A 734 -1.99 9.05 28.06
C GLN A 734 -0.77 8.49 27.32
N VAL A 735 0.30 9.25 27.25
CA VAL A 735 1.50 8.86 26.50
C VAL A 735 2.73 9.06 27.36
N TYR A 736 3.55 8.02 27.47
CA TYR A 736 4.79 7.99 28.23
C TYR A 736 6.00 7.87 27.30
N GLY A 737 7.15 8.37 27.75
CA GLY A 737 8.39 8.35 26.97
C GLY A 737 8.47 9.43 25.89
N LEU A 738 7.72 10.53 26.03
CA LEU A 738 7.77 11.64 25.08
C LEU A 738 9.15 12.33 25.11
N THR A 739 9.61 12.71 23.93
CA THR A 739 10.88 13.43 23.71
C THR A 739 10.61 14.85 23.23
N ASP A 740 11.67 15.62 23.00
CA ASP A 740 11.62 16.98 22.42
C ASP A 740 11.00 17.06 21.02
N LYS A 741 10.77 15.92 20.36
CA LYS A 741 10.08 15.83 19.07
C LYS A 741 8.56 15.98 19.16
N PHE A 742 7.97 15.80 20.34
CA PHE A 742 6.55 16.02 20.55
C PHE A 742 6.32 17.45 21.05
N THR A 743 5.66 18.26 20.23
CA THR A 743 5.51 19.71 20.46
C THR A 743 4.07 20.17 20.28
N GLY A 744 3.74 21.38 20.72
CA GLY A 744 2.48 22.02 20.33
C GLY A 744 1.97 23.07 21.30
N ASN A 745 0.76 23.55 21.02
CA ASN A 745 0.05 24.51 21.85
C ASN A 745 -1.21 23.88 22.46
N VAL A 746 -1.51 24.20 23.71
CA VAL A 746 -2.73 23.74 24.40
C VAL A 746 -4.02 24.14 23.68
N VAL A 747 -4.03 25.25 22.93
CA VAL A 747 -5.20 25.69 22.13
C VAL A 747 -5.58 24.68 21.04
N ASP A 748 -4.61 23.90 20.58
CA ASP A 748 -4.80 22.92 19.51
C ASP A 748 -5.27 21.56 20.03
N LEU A 749 -5.28 21.35 21.35
CA LEU A 749 -5.74 20.10 21.96
C LEU A 749 -7.18 19.76 21.54
N PRO A 750 -7.51 18.48 21.32
CA PRO A 750 -8.88 18.04 21.07
C PRO A 750 -9.82 18.48 22.21
N ARG A 751 -10.89 19.21 21.87
CA ARG A 751 -11.78 19.83 22.87
C ARG A 751 -12.65 18.82 23.64
N ALA A 752 -12.76 17.59 23.15
CA ALA A 752 -13.47 16.50 23.79
C ALA A 752 -12.67 15.80 24.90
N LEU A 753 -11.38 16.15 25.08
CA LEU A 753 -10.53 15.51 26.09
C LEU A 753 -11.09 15.63 27.51
N THR A 754 -11.11 14.49 28.19
CA THR A 754 -11.38 14.34 29.62
C THR A 754 -10.10 13.97 30.38
N ILE A 755 -9.19 13.24 29.74
CA ILE A 755 -7.91 12.83 30.31
C ILE A 755 -6.77 13.25 29.38
N LEU A 756 -5.86 14.07 29.90
CA LEU A 756 -4.61 14.45 29.27
C LEU A 756 -3.46 14.15 30.23
N SER A 757 -2.67 13.10 29.94
CA SER A 757 -1.46 12.80 30.70
C SER A 757 -0.27 12.56 29.79
N LEU A 758 0.63 13.52 29.75
CA LEU A 758 1.82 13.47 28.93
C LEU A 758 3.04 13.31 29.85
N SER A 759 3.85 12.30 29.60
CA SER A 759 5.06 12.02 30.39
C SER A 759 6.26 11.79 29.49
N GLY A 760 7.40 12.36 29.87
CA GLY A 760 8.59 12.40 29.05
C GLY A 760 9.57 13.45 29.57
N VAL A 761 10.80 13.42 29.06
CA VAL A 761 11.89 14.22 29.62
C VAL A 761 11.92 15.64 29.06
N ASN A 762 11.75 15.80 27.75
CA ASN A 762 12.01 17.07 27.05
C ASN A 762 10.91 17.54 26.09
N TYR A 763 9.73 16.91 26.10
CA TYR A 763 8.63 17.36 25.23
C TYR A 763 8.16 18.77 25.61
N ILE A 764 7.65 19.52 24.63
CA ILE A 764 7.39 20.95 24.78
C ILE A 764 5.94 21.27 24.41
N ILE A 765 5.10 21.45 25.43
CA ILE A 765 3.76 22.02 25.30
C ILE A 765 3.77 23.46 25.81
N SER A 766 3.14 24.35 25.07
CA SER A 766 3.05 25.78 25.38
C SER A 766 1.60 26.29 25.34
N GLY A 767 1.40 27.52 25.80
CA GLY A 767 0.11 28.23 25.73
C GLY A 767 -0.54 28.46 27.10
N ALA A 768 -1.79 28.90 27.10
CA ALA A 768 -2.49 29.39 28.29
C ALA A 768 -3.45 28.34 28.87
N VAL A 769 -3.56 28.25 30.20
CA VAL A 769 -4.50 27.34 30.87
C VAL A 769 -5.96 27.63 30.51
N THR A 770 -6.29 28.85 30.09
CA THR A 770 -7.61 29.24 29.56
C THR A 770 -8.02 28.44 28.32
N ASP A 771 -7.04 27.98 27.54
CA ASP A 771 -7.26 27.25 26.29
C ASP A 771 -7.35 25.73 26.49
N LEU A 772 -7.11 25.24 27.72
CA LEU A 772 -7.26 23.83 28.05
C LEU A 772 -8.68 23.32 27.72
N PRO A 773 -8.83 22.07 27.27
CA PRO A 773 -10.13 21.45 27.08
C PRO A 773 -11.00 21.54 28.36
N PRO A 774 -12.27 21.97 28.25
CA PRO A 774 -13.07 22.38 29.41
C PRO A 774 -13.59 21.19 30.23
N ASN A 775 -13.55 19.98 29.67
CA ASN A 775 -14.06 18.76 30.30
C ASN A 775 -12.98 17.92 31.00
N LEU A 776 -11.75 18.44 31.11
CA LEU A 776 -10.66 17.72 31.76
C LEU A 776 -10.97 17.38 33.22
N THR A 777 -10.76 16.12 33.57
CA THR A 777 -10.71 15.60 34.94
C THR A 777 -9.28 15.30 35.35
N ILE A 778 -8.43 14.88 34.42
CA ILE A 778 -7.00 14.65 34.66
C ILE A 778 -6.19 15.50 33.69
N VAL A 779 -5.30 16.32 34.22
CA VAL A 779 -4.30 17.05 33.44
C VAL A 779 -2.92 16.86 34.04
N SER A 780 -2.00 16.30 33.25
CA SER A 780 -0.61 16.14 33.58
C SER A 780 0.27 16.59 32.42
N ILE A 781 0.95 17.71 32.60
CA ILE A 781 1.92 18.29 31.67
C ILE A 781 3.22 18.55 32.45
N LEU A 782 4.28 17.86 32.06
CA LEU A 782 5.58 17.73 32.73
C LEU A 782 6.70 18.12 31.73
N GLY A 783 7.94 17.76 32.06
CA GLY A 783 9.09 17.92 31.15
C GLY A 783 9.49 19.39 30.96
N ALA A 784 9.85 19.76 29.73
CA ALA A 784 10.30 21.12 29.38
C ALA A 784 9.14 22.08 29.00
N SER A 785 7.89 21.65 29.21
CA SER A 785 6.69 22.41 28.86
C SER A 785 6.57 23.73 29.63
N VAL A 786 5.96 24.74 29.00
CA VAL A 786 5.88 26.15 29.45
C VAL A 786 4.42 26.66 29.49
N VAL A 787 3.51 25.84 30.01
CA VAL A 787 2.09 26.23 30.16
C VAL A 787 1.96 27.35 31.19
N SER A 788 1.15 28.36 30.89
CA SER A 788 1.05 29.59 31.70
C SER A 788 -0.39 30.01 31.99
N GLY A 789 -0.59 30.89 32.97
CA GLY A 789 -1.87 31.54 33.26
C GLY A 789 -2.32 31.40 34.72
N ASN A 790 -3.56 31.80 35.00
CA ASN A 790 -4.04 31.91 36.37
C ASN A 790 -4.76 30.63 36.84
N ILE A 791 -4.59 30.23 38.10
CA ILE A 791 -5.29 29.10 38.72
C ILE A 791 -6.82 29.24 38.58
N SER A 792 -7.35 30.46 38.65
CA SER A 792 -8.79 30.74 38.50
C SER A 792 -9.36 30.42 37.11
N GLU A 793 -8.51 30.27 36.11
CA GLU A 793 -8.86 29.97 34.72
C GLU A 793 -8.82 28.47 34.41
N LEU A 794 -8.37 27.64 35.35
CA LEU A 794 -8.31 26.19 35.18
C LEU A 794 -9.72 25.56 35.04
N PRO A 795 -9.86 24.49 34.24
CA PRO A 795 -11.09 23.70 34.19
C PRO A 795 -11.52 23.22 35.59
N ARG A 796 -12.78 23.46 35.94
CA ARG A 796 -13.27 23.27 37.32
C ARG A 796 -13.53 21.81 37.73
N LYS A 797 -13.51 20.86 36.78
CA LYS A 797 -13.75 19.43 37.01
C LYS A 797 -12.46 18.62 37.26
N ILE A 798 -11.30 19.27 37.32
CA ILE A 798 -10.02 18.60 37.49
C ILE A 798 -9.95 17.93 38.87
N THR A 799 -9.68 16.63 38.89
CA THR A 799 -9.37 15.81 40.06
C THR A 799 -7.86 15.64 40.25
N THR A 800 -7.09 15.59 39.17
CA THR A 800 -5.64 15.43 39.17
C THR A 800 -4.99 16.53 38.34
N LEU A 801 -4.22 17.40 39.00
CA LEU A 801 -3.53 18.55 38.43
C LEU A 801 -2.02 18.42 38.63
N LEU A 802 -1.29 18.05 37.58
CA LEU A 802 0.16 17.89 37.61
C LEU A 802 0.84 18.78 36.56
N PHE A 803 1.40 19.90 36.99
CA PHE A 803 2.23 20.79 36.18
C PHE A 803 3.64 20.85 36.76
N LEU A 804 4.53 19.96 36.32
CA LEU A 804 5.88 19.79 36.90
C LEU A 804 7.03 20.11 35.93
N GLY A 805 6.79 21.01 34.98
CA GLY A 805 7.80 21.55 34.07
C GLY A 805 8.18 23.00 34.39
N ASN A 806 8.56 23.74 33.35
CA ASN A 806 8.79 25.19 33.41
C ASN A 806 7.47 25.95 33.24
N CYS A 807 6.41 25.46 33.88
CA CYS A 807 5.10 26.08 33.83
C CYS A 807 5.13 27.41 34.61
N ASN A 808 4.35 28.38 34.17
CA ASN A 808 4.23 29.70 34.77
C ASN A 808 2.79 29.90 35.27
N ILE A 809 2.47 29.17 36.33
CA ILE A 809 1.14 29.18 36.96
C ILE A 809 1.14 30.21 38.09
N ALA A 810 0.16 31.10 38.08
CA ALA A 810 0.00 32.19 39.03
C ALA A 810 -1.40 32.17 39.67
N GLY A 811 -1.61 32.96 40.72
CA GLY A 811 -2.93 33.16 41.33
C GLY A 811 -3.08 32.51 42.71
N SER A 812 -4.30 32.47 43.22
CA SER A 812 -4.55 32.07 44.60
C SER A 812 -4.72 30.57 44.78
N LEU A 813 -4.23 30.01 45.90
CA LEU A 813 -4.60 28.66 46.34
C LEU A 813 -6.12 28.50 46.54
N ALA A 814 -6.84 29.57 46.88
CA ALA A 814 -8.29 29.56 47.03
C ALA A 814 -9.03 29.28 45.72
N ASP A 815 -8.37 29.52 44.58
CA ASP A 815 -8.96 29.36 43.25
C ASP A 815 -8.75 27.95 42.66
N LEU A 816 -8.02 27.06 43.34
CA LEU A 816 -7.78 25.69 42.87
C LEU A 816 -9.11 24.98 42.55
N PRO A 817 -9.16 24.07 41.56
CA PRO A 817 -10.39 23.37 41.23
C PRO A 817 -10.93 22.58 42.45
N THR A 818 -12.21 22.77 42.76
CA THR A 818 -12.83 22.24 43.99
C THR A 818 -12.92 20.71 44.03
N SER A 819 -12.75 20.05 42.89
CA SER A 819 -12.69 18.58 42.78
C SER A 819 -11.28 18.01 42.90
N SER A 820 -10.23 18.83 42.95
CA SER A 820 -8.84 18.35 42.90
C SER A 820 -8.47 17.60 44.18
N THR A 821 -7.98 16.37 44.02
CA THR A 821 -7.48 15.51 45.11
C THR A 821 -5.98 15.28 45.02
N GLU A 822 -5.38 15.51 43.84
CA GLU A 822 -3.94 15.45 43.62
C GLU A 822 -3.48 16.74 42.93
N ILE A 823 -2.61 17.49 43.61
CA ILE A 823 -2.18 18.82 43.18
C ILE A 823 -0.66 18.89 43.24
N SER A 824 -0.03 19.11 42.09
CA SER A 824 1.41 19.16 41.94
C SER A 824 1.77 20.26 40.96
N ILE A 825 2.25 21.40 41.46
CA ILE A 825 2.53 22.57 40.62
C ILE A 825 3.95 23.06 40.88
N GLN A 826 4.71 23.22 39.81
CA GLN A 826 5.95 23.96 39.79
C GLN A 826 5.72 25.24 38.99
N SER A 827 6.06 26.40 39.57
CA SER A 827 5.97 27.69 38.89
C SER A 827 7.32 28.37 38.80
N THR A 828 7.77 28.66 37.58
CA THR A 828 9.02 29.42 37.32
C THR A 828 8.83 30.93 37.23
N ASP A 829 7.59 31.43 37.31
CA ASP A 829 7.30 32.87 37.25
C ASP A 829 7.56 33.56 38.59
N THR A 830 8.61 34.38 38.67
CA THR A 830 8.94 35.15 39.89
C THR A 830 8.11 36.41 40.04
N ALA A 831 7.54 36.94 38.97
CA ALA A 831 6.74 38.16 39.00
C ALA A 831 5.31 37.88 39.47
N ASN A 832 4.78 36.70 39.14
CA ASN A 832 3.42 36.28 39.49
C ASN A 832 3.44 34.93 40.23
N PRO A 833 3.88 34.88 41.51
CA PRO A 833 3.92 33.64 42.26
C PRO A 833 2.51 33.09 42.52
N ILE A 834 2.44 31.81 42.88
CA ILE A 834 1.25 31.24 43.52
C ILE A 834 1.14 31.82 44.93
N VAL A 835 -0.02 32.35 45.30
CA VAL A 835 -0.22 33.07 46.57
C VAL A 835 -1.36 32.52 47.40
N GLY A 836 -1.40 32.91 48.67
CA GLY A 836 -2.53 32.68 49.56
C GLY A 836 -2.21 31.74 50.72
N ASP A 837 -3.21 31.46 51.55
CA ASP A 837 -3.06 30.59 52.70
C ASP A 837 -3.35 29.13 52.33
N ILE A 838 -2.52 28.18 52.79
CA ILE A 838 -2.77 26.74 52.59
C ILE A 838 -4.14 26.33 53.12
N SER A 839 -4.64 26.97 54.18
CA SER A 839 -5.97 26.70 54.74
C SER A 839 -7.13 27.01 53.78
N ASN A 840 -6.87 27.75 52.71
CA ASN A 840 -7.87 28.07 51.68
C ASN A 840 -7.92 27.05 50.53
N VAL A 841 -7.11 25.98 50.54
CA VAL A 841 -7.23 24.92 49.53
C VAL A 841 -8.65 24.35 49.56
N PRO A 842 -9.42 24.39 48.45
CA PRO A 842 -10.87 24.21 48.52
C PRO A 842 -11.34 22.79 48.85
N ASN A 843 -10.55 21.77 48.48
CA ASN A 843 -10.94 20.38 48.65
C ASN A 843 -10.24 19.71 49.85
N LYS A 844 -11.04 19.29 50.82
CA LYS A 844 -10.56 18.58 52.02
C LYS A 844 -10.07 17.15 51.78
N ASN A 845 -10.33 16.60 50.60
CA ASN A 845 -9.93 15.25 50.22
C ASN A 845 -8.59 15.19 49.46
N VAL A 846 -7.77 16.23 49.54
CA VAL A 846 -6.45 16.23 48.88
C VAL A 846 -5.52 15.22 49.56
N ILE A 847 -5.01 14.28 48.75
CA ILE A 847 -4.13 13.17 49.18
C ILE A 847 -2.69 13.31 48.67
N LEU A 848 -2.45 14.17 47.67
CA LEU A 848 -1.14 14.59 47.20
C LEU A 848 -1.15 16.12 47.04
N PHE A 849 -0.21 16.80 47.71
CA PHE A 849 -0.02 18.24 47.57
C PHE A 849 1.47 18.56 47.42
N ARG A 850 1.84 19.20 46.31
CA ARG A 850 3.22 19.60 46.03
C ARG A 850 3.24 20.98 45.40
N LEU A 851 4.07 21.87 45.95
CA LEU A 851 4.43 23.15 45.34
C LEU A 851 5.95 23.29 45.25
N ARG A 852 6.46 23.73 44.10
CA ARG A 852 7.89 23.95 43.84
C ARG A 852 8.16 25.34 43.24
N GLN A 853 9.32 25.88 43.57
CA GLN A 853 9.85 27.17 43.09
C GLN A 853 9.02 28.37 43.57
N ASN A 854 8.38 29.13 42.67
CA ASN A 854 7.89 30.47 43.01
C ASN A 854 6.45 30.44 43.54
N PHE A 855 6.34 30.38 44.86
CA PHE A 855 5.08 30.50 45.59
C PHE A 855 5.31 31.26 46.89
N ASN A 856 4.38 32.14 47.25
CA ASN A 856 4.38 32.93 48.47
C ASN A 856 3.11 32.62 49.27
N ILE A 857 3.22 31.62 50.14
CA ILE A 857 2.07 31.05 50.85
C ILE A 857 2.23 31.21 52.35
N THR A 858 1.10 31.39 53.04
CA THR A 858 1.02 31.42 54.50
C THR A 858 0.30 30.17 55.02
N PHE A 859 0.37 29.95 56.34
CA PHE A 859 -0.45 28.92 56.97
C PHE A 859 -0.88 29.34 58.38
N ASN A 860 -2.12 29.84 58.49
CA ASN A 860 -2.69 30.37 59.74
C ASN A 860 -4.01 29.69 60.20
N GLY A 861 -4.52 28.71 59.44
CA GLY A 861 -5.84 28.10 59.65
C GLY A 861 -5.82 26.60 59.96
N GLU A 862 -6.96 25.94 59.73
CA GLU A 862 -7.04 24.48 59.73
C GLU A 862 -6.31 23.91 58.50
N PHE A 863 -5.79 22.69 58.63
CA PHE A 863 -5.13 22.00 57.53
C PHE A 863 -6.21 21.33 56.66
N PRO A 864 -6.44 21.78 55.41
CA PRO A 864 -7.61 21.37 54.62
C PRO A 864 -7.27 20.17 53.73
N LEU A 865 -6.41 19.25 54.17
CA LEU A 865 -6.05 18.06 53.40
C LEU A 865 -6.57 16.80 54.10
N SER A 866 -6.61 15.70 53.35
CA SER A 866 -7.13 14.43 53.84
C SER A 866 -6.23 13.84 54.95
N ASP A 867 -6.83 13.16 55.90
CA ASP A 867 -6.13 12.28 56.85
C ASP A 867 -5.33 11.16 56.14
N GLN A 868 -5.73 10.81 54.91
CA GLN A 868 -5.09 9.83 54.03
C GLN A 868 -3.96 10.39 53.16
N LEU A 869 -3.51 11.63 53.41
CA LEU A 869 -2.38 12.27 52.72
C LEU A 869 -1.16 11.34 52.67
N TYR A 870 -0.66 11.06 51.45
CA TYR A 870 0.52 10.21 51.26
C TYR A 870 1.73 11.00 50.75
N PHE A 871 1.53 12.16 50.13
CA PHE A 871 2.62 12.97 49.62
C PHE A 871 2.38 14.46 49.88
N PHE A 872 3.28 15.09 50.65
CA PHE A 872 3.30 16.53 50.87
C PHE A 872 4.69 17.08 50.57
N GLU A 873 4.79 18.10 49.73
CA GLU A 873 6.06 18.77 49.47
C GLU A 873 5.89 20.28 49.28
N LEU A 874 6.70 21.04 50.01
CA LEU A 874 6.96 22.45 49.72
C LEU A 874 8.45 22.61 49.46
N ARG A 875 8.78 23.12 48.28
CA ARG A 875 10.15 23.46 47.89
C ARG A 875 10.22 24.87 47.30
N PRO A 876 10.14 25.92 48.12
CA PRO A 876 10.17 27.30 47.66
C PRO A 876 11.54 27.68 47.08
N SER A 877 11.55 28.69 46.22
CA SER A 877 12.75 29.38 45.75
C SER A 877 13.27 30.37 46.80
N GLU A 878 14.52 30.81 46.63
CA GLU A 878 15.14 31.82 47.51
C GLU A 878 14.42 33.17 47.50
N THR A 879 13.64 33.45 46.45
CA THR A 879 12.83 34.66 46.31
C THR A 879 11.65 34.68 47.28
N PHE A 880 11.10 33.51 47.62
CA PHE A 880 9.91 33.37 48.46
C PHE A 880 10.14 32.35 49.59
N PRO A 881 11.08 32.61 50.51
CA PRO A 881 11.40 31.67 51.58
C PRO A 881 10.23 31.48 52.55
N ILE A 882 10.17 30.30 53.18
CA ILE A 882 9.22 30.02 54.27
C ILE A 882 9.96 30.09 55.60
N ASP A 883 9.44 30.88 56.54
CA ASP A 883 10.02 31.02 57.87
C ASP A 883 9.79 29.80 58.78
N SER A 884 10.55 29.70 59.87
CA SER A 884 10.52 28.54 60.75
C SER A 884 9.19 28.41 61.50
N ALA A 885 8.53 29.53 61.82
CA ALA A 885 7.22 29.52 62.47
C ALA A 885 6.15 28.87 61.57
N THR A 886 6.17 29.17 60.27
CA THR A 886 5.27 28.57 59.28
C THR A 886 5.60 27.09 59.08
N VAL A 887 6.88 26.72 58.99
CA VAL A 887 7.32 25.31 58.94
C VAL A 887 6.82 24.52 60.14
N ASP A 888 7.01 25.06 61.35
CA ASP A 888 6.56 24.40 62.59
C ASP A 888 5.05 24.24 62.61
N ASN A 889 4.30 25.28 62.24
CA ASN A 889 2.83 25.23 62.17
C ASN A 889 2.36 24.14 61.20
N ILE A 890 2.97 24.02 60.01
CA ILE A 890 2.65 22.98 59.03
C ILE A 890 2.88 21.60 59.64
N LEU A 891 4.05 21.35 60.24
CA LEU A 891 4.39 20.06 60.84
C LEU A 891 3.42 19.67 61.96
N ILE A 892 3.15 20.60 62.89
CA ILE A 892 2.24 20.38 64.03
C ILE A 892 0.82 20.06 63.56
N LYS A 893 0.29 20.85 62.62
CA LYS A 893 -1.08 20.66 62.13
C LYS A 893 -1.22 19.41 61.28
N LEU A 894 -0.25 19.11 60.40
CA LEU A 894 -0.25 17.89 59.61
C LEU A 894 -0.17 16.65 60.53
N ALA A 895 0.64 16.68 61.58
CA ALA A 895 0.68 15.62 62.59
C ALA A 895 -0.67 15.41 63.28
N SER A 896 -1.44 16.48 63.50
CA SER A 896 -2.76 16.39 64.14
C SER A 896 -3.84 15.76 63.26
N ILE A 897 -3.77 15.96 61.93
CA ILE A 897 -4.79 15.44 61.00
C ILE A 897 -4.42 14.10 60.36
N ALA A 898 -3.13 13.76 60.26
CA ALA A 898 -2.69 12.55 59.57
C ALA A 898 -3.25 11.29 60.27
N GLY A 899 -4.03 10.51 59.53
CA GLY A 899 -4.49 9.19 59.95
C GLY A 899 -3.41 8.12 59.76
N GLU A 900 -3.71 6.90 60.18
CA GLU A 900 -2.89 5.74 59.84
C GLU A 900 -3.16 5.31 58.38
N ARG A 901 -2.10 4.91 57.67
CA ARG A 901 -2.18 4.47 56.27
C ARG A 901 -1.09 3.44 55.98
N THR A 902 -1.42 2.44 55.17
CA THR A 902 -0.45 1.47 54.64
C THR A 902 0.23 2.00 53.36
N GLY A 903 1.53 1.72 53.21
CA GLY A 903 2.32 2.15 52.06
C GLY A 903 3.24 3.35 52.34
N THR A 904 4.04 3.74 51.35
CA THR A 904 5.03 4.82 51.47
C THR A 904 4.34 6.18 51.59
N ARG A 905 4.73 6.95 52.61
CA ARG A 905 4.30 8.35 52.77
C ARG A 905 5.52 9.26 52.82
N THR A 906 5.43 10.42 52.19
CA THR A 906 6.54 11.38 52.07
C THR A 906 6.10 12.76 52.47
N LEU A 907 6.92 13.41 53.30
CA LEU A 907 6.77 14.82 53.67
C LEU A 907 8.12 15.51 53.49
N ASN A 908 8.17 16.45 52.54
CA ASN A 908 9.38 17.21 52.22
C ASN A 908 9.14 18.72 52.44
N LEU A 909 9.85 19.33 53.38
CA LEU A 909 9.94 20.79 53.55
C LEU A 909 11.38 21.20 53.32
N VAL A 910 11.74 21.41 52.05
CA VAL A 910 13.13 21.57 51.60
C VAL A 910 13.26 22.82 50.72
N GLY A 911 14.45 23.12 50.17
CA GLY A 911 14.65 24.33 49.35
C GLY A 911 14.89 25.55 50.23
N SER A 912 14.14 26.64 50.07
CA SER A 912 14.27 27.84 50.92
C SER A 912 13.30 27.86 52.12
N CYS A 913 12.92 26.68 52.62
CA CYS A 913 12.29 26.54 53.94
C CYS A 913 13.34 26.73 55.04
N ALA A 914 13.02 27.47 56.09
CA ALA A 914 13.84 27.50 57.30
C ALA A 914 13.82 26.14 58.02
N ALA A 915 14.85 25.86 58.82
CA ALA A 915 14.89 24.66 59.65
C ALA A 915 13.76 24.68 60.71
N PRO A 916 13.15 23.53 61.03
CA PRO A 916 12.17 23.43 62.10
C PRO A 916 12.79 23.77 63.46
N THR A 917 11.99 24.28 64.40
CA THR A 917 12.44 24.56 65.77
C THR A 917 12.04 23.44 66.74
N GLU A 918 12.42 23.56 68.00
CA GLU A 918 12.01 22.62 69.06
C GLU A 918 10.48 22.50 69.18
N ALA A 919 9.71 23.51 68.73
CA ALA A 919 8.26 23.51 68.80
C ALA A 919 7.59 22.37 67.98
N SER A 920 8.21 21.93 66.88
CA SER A 920 7.64 20.91 65.99
C SER A 920 8.29 19.53 66.14
N GLN A 921 9.27 19.36 67.04
CA GLN A 921 10.00 18.09 67.18
C GLN A 921 9.09 16.91 67.55
N ALA A 922 8.10 17.14 68.42
CA ALA A 922 7.10 16.12 68.78
C ALA A 922 6.20 15.75 67.59
N ALA A 923 5.90 16.71 66.72
CA ALA A 923 5.10 16.49 65.51
C ALA A 923 5.85 15.66 64.48
N ILE A 924 7.16 15.91 64.27
CA ILE A 924 8.03 15.10 63.40
C ILE A 924 8.03 13.64 63.85
N ALA A 925 8.23 13.38 65.15
CA ALA A 925 8.22 12.03 65.69
C ALA A 925 6.85 11.35 65.49
N SER A 926 5.75 12.08 65.70
CA SER A 926 4.40 11.56 65.47
C SER A 926 4.16 11.19 63.99
N LEU A 927 4.63 12.02 63.06
CA LEU A 927 4.49 11.77 61.62
C LEU A 927 5.30 10.53 61.17
N GLN A 928 6.50 10.37 61.70
CA GLN A 928 7.33 9.18 61.44
C GLN A 928 6.66 7.91 61.96
N GLN A 929 6.05 7.95 63.15
CA GLN A 929 5.25 6.83 63.68
C GLN A 929 4.03 6.52 62.79
N LYS A 930 3.45 7.54 62.16
CA LYS A 930 2.35 7.42 61.18
C LYS A 930 2.82 7.04 59.77
N GLY A 931 4.09 6.64 59.62
CA GLY A 931 4.65 6.08 58.38
C GLY A 931 5.21 7.10 57.39
N PHE A 932 5.34 8.38 57.76
CA PHE A 932 6.00 9.37 56.90
C PHE A 932 7.53 9.26 56.96
N THR A 933 8.15 9.24 55.78
CA THR A 933 9.53 9.71 55.65
C THR A 933 9.50 11.24 55.63
N VAL A 934 9.98 11.85 56.72
CA VAL A 934 10.00 13.30 56.92
C VAL A 934 11.40 13.83 56.59
N GLN A 935 11.48 14.75 55.63
CA GLN A 935 12.70 15.45 55.25
C GLN A 935 12.49 16.97 55.42
N THR A 936 13.34 17.60 56.23
CA THR A 936 13.39 19.06 56.44
C THR A 936 14.82 19.56 56.23
N ASN A 937 14.99 20.87 56.03
CA ASN A 937 16.32 21.52 55.98
C ASN A 937 17.01 21.58 57.33
#